data_AF-A0A067C664-F1
#
_entry.id   AF-A0A067C664-F1
#
_cell.length_a   1.000
_cell.length_b   1.000
_cell.length_c   1.000
_cell.angle_alpha   90.00
_cell.angle_beta   90.00
_cell.angle_gamma   90.00
#
_symmetry.space_group_name_H-M   'P 1'
#
loop_
_entity.id
_entity.type
_entity.pdbx_description
1 polymer ?
#
loop_
_entity_poly.entity_id
_entity_poly.type
_entity_poly.pdbx_seq_one_letter_code
_entity_poly.pdbx_strand_id
1 'polypeptide(L)'
;MAVRVLAAVAIAAACVHGQSWPPANQCSATGFATWATQCPSLLATNAPTKVTQPQTGSLKATNLSTLDTLDQARVVLQGRSAVQAMDGLRSESASWYNTSLTNMMIAFCHLTSTAADLTRCVPNTSTNAARDRNNACIVVPGNGSCAALPGQCERLANCLWPTPNPNISPRQPRFSQAQIDTALSWIQETYAESLVPYAAPGVTLAVLTFFGFVGFFVLRCVCNKCGGRDPIERGYTWCAVLIPGVSFFLFSLAIFICSVAAYIQNNSVTARMHDLFASLNEVLANAQIYAKNLLTPLNAIETSQATTVAAMKGALGSTDWIVSGAKALQTMGAAIDSTYTTAFPTTCVDSDKVCLTCPAALCGTATVQARAITAAMATTASQLDATFQLARATMYDGSATLFNAINTAQFNLDVLASATNNSNAAVSTVQTSFDEISYGRSGLVLCIFILGLFVSLLGMIGFARGVCKNNSKMVHLLHVSWILGVLLCIISFVVASLLIAVSALWYDGCKYLDMIVTNMAPYFSAETSSILTSCIQGTSTLAALQMTPAYTASCGLFERLSVAQSVAPLTTFQQLQNNPITVYGLSDFGYSADIQASLLSEALRDMPPQKVTATNVGQLETPWELYETTLASADCKADDADPAMCFMLKKCNAGSSCLVAFQDARIYAKAAVKIQSNLYMMNQDYQGNTNYNNSKGWPGGSQSLLNAGLSYATKLNAFVTTQLPPLTKLSVWSQINAVECTSNEGCSWINQEYAIVHDLLCQDLLGLCLNIALCVFLVALFLLPLAVCGILLQKRLRGIRGATLLRI
;
A
#
# COMPACT_ATOMS: atom_id res chain seq x y z
N MET A 1 -15.36 -4.25 -30.55
CA MET A 1 -15.96 -3.08 -29.88
C MET A 1 -16.29 -3.40 -28.42
N ALA A 2 -17.17 -4.37 -28.12
CA ALA A 2 -17.49 -4.82 -26.76
C ALA A 2 -16.26 -5.28 -25.94
N VAL A 3 -15.25 -5.87 -26.58
CA VAL A 3 -14.10 -6.44 -25.85
C VAL A 3 -13.00 -5.45 -25.47
N ARG A 4 -12.93 -4.27 -26.10
CA ARG A 4 -12.00 -3.20 -25.69
C ARG A 4 -12.50 -2.47 -24.44
N VAL A 5 -13.83 -2.41 -24.28
CA VAL A 5 -14.50 -2.00 -23.05
C VAL A 5 -14.13 -2.98 -21.93
N LEU A 6 -14.15 -4.28 -22.21
CA LEU A 6 -13.83 -5.34 -21.23
C LEU A 6 -12.42 -5.28 -20.62
N ALA A 7 -11.41 -4.84 -21.37
CA ALA A 7 -10.05 -4.66 -20.84
C ALA A 7 -9.91 -3.47 -19.87
N ALA A 8 -10.73 -2.42 -20.03
CA ALA A 8 -10.81 -1.29 -19.10
C ALA A 8 -11.73 -1.61 -17.91
N VAL A 9 -12.79 -2.40 -18.13
CA VAL A 9 -13.76 -2.86 -17.13
C VAL A 9 -13.08 -3.76 -16.08
N ALA A 10 -12.11 -4.56 -16.52
CA ALA A 10 -11.31 -5.48 -15.72
C ALA A 10 -10.53 -4.87 -14.55
N ILE A 11 -10.22 -3.58 -14.59
CA ILE A 11 -9.35 -2.94 -13.59
C ILE A 11 -10.04 -2.85 -12.23
N ALA A 12 -11.35 -2.95 -12.18
CA ALA A 12 -12.10 -2.73 -10.97
C ALA A 12 -12.49 -4.10 -10.37
N ALA A 13 -12.18 -4.43 -9.10
CA ALA A 13 -12.99 -5.35 -8.26
C ALA A 13 -12.61 -5.70 -6.81
N ALA A 14 -13.68 -5.85 -6.02
CA ALA A 14 -14.00 -6.80 -4.93
C ALA A 14 -13.10 -6.98 -3.69
N CYS A 15 -13.74 -6.60 -2.58
CA CYS A 15 -13.35 -6.67 -1.18
C CYS A 15 -12.90 -8.06 -0.69
N VAL A 16 -11.63 -8.12 -0.28
CA VAL A 16 -11.25 -8.80 0.96
C VAL A 16 -10.61 -7.73 1.83
N HIS A 17 -11.01 -7.61 3.09
CA HIS A 17 -10.24 -6.83 4.05
C HIS A 17 -8.94 -7.62 4.28
N GLY A 18 -7.96 -7.40 3.41
CA GLY A 18 -6.60 -7.82 3.68
C GLY A 18 -6.13 -7.15 4.97
N GLN A 19 -5.19 -7.80 5.65
CA GLN A 19 -4.68 -7.35 6.93
C GLN A 19 -4.34 -5.86 6.89
N SER A 20 -4.83 -5.09 7.87
CA SER A 20 -4.46 -3.69 8.06
C SER A 20 -2.94 -3.56 7.98
N TRP A 21 -2.46 -2.80 7.00
CA TRP A 21 -1.04 -2.62 6.75
C TRP A 21 -0.59 -1.25 7.29
N PRO A 22 0.62 -1.11 7.86
CA PRO A 22 1.62 -2.14 8.09
C PRO A 22 1.21 -3.13 9.20
N PRO A 23 1.68 -4.39 9.16
CA PRO A 23 1.48 -5.31 10.26
C PRO A 23 2.28 -4.83 11.48
N ALA A 24 1.75 -5.06 12.69
CA ALA A 24 2.30 -4.59 13.96
C ALA A 24 3.74 -5.07 14.28
N ASN A 25 4.33 -5.92 13.44
CA ASN A 25 5.69 -6.45 13.60
C ASN A 25 6.74 -5.79 12.70
N GLN A 26 6.37 -4.83 11.83
CA GLN A 26 7.33 -4.16 10.93
C GLN A 26 7.92 -2.85 11.49
N CYS A 27 7.25 -2.26 12.47
CA CYS A 27 7.71 -1.09 13.24
C CYS A 27 7.45 -1.36 14.72
N SER A 28 8.10 -0.60 15.63
CA SER A 28 7.68 -0.64 17.04
C SER A 28 6.27 -0.04 17.18
N ALA A 29 5.59 -0.34 18.29
CA ALA A 29 4.28 0.24 18.60
C ALA A 29 4.31 1.78 18.59
N THR A 30 5.43 2.39 19.00
CA THR A 30 5.62 3.84 19.05
C THR A 30 5.81 4.44 17.66
N GLY A 31 6.59 3.81 16.78
CA GLY A 31 6.74 4.27 15.40
C GLY A 31 5.47 4.09 14.58
N PHE A 32 4.73 3.00 14.81
CA PHE A 32 3.41 2.82 14.21
C PHE A 32 2.43 3.93 14.61
N ALA A 33 2.36 4.28 15.91
CA ALA A 33 1.52 5.38 16.38
C ALA A 33 1.95 6.73 15.76
N THR A 34 3.25 6.99 15.67
CA THR A 34 3.80 8.21 15.06
C THR A 34 3.42 8.29 13.58
N TRP A 35 3.63 7.21 12.83
CA TRP A 35 3.23 7.10 11.42
C TRP A 35 1.73 7.35 11.23
N ALA A 36 0.87 6.68 12.00
CA ALA A 36 -0.57 6.80 11.90
C ALA A 36 -1.05 8.25 12.11
N THR A 37 -0.41 9.00 13.03
CA THR A 37 -0.72 10.42 13.24
C THR A 37 -0.23 11.34 12.12
N GLN A 38 0.81 10.95 11.38
CA GLN A 38 1.37 11.74 10.28
C GLN A 38 0.61 11.56 8.97
N CYS A 39 0.02 10.39 8.73
CA CYS A 39 -0.63 10.07 7.45
C CYS A 39 -1.63 11.12 6.95
N PRO A 40 -2.55 11.67 7.77
CA PRO A 40 -3.48 12.70 7.29
C PRO A 40 -2.78 13.94 6.70
N SER A 41 -1.64 14.34 7.28
CA SER A 41 -0.85 15.47 6.78
C SER A 41 -0.05 15.14 5.53
N LEU A 42 0.49 13.92 5.44
CA LEU A 42 1.28 13.47 4.29
C LEU A 42 0.41 13.22 3.05
N LEU A 43 -0.85 12.82 3.26
CA LEU A 43 -1.84 12.60 2.20
C LEU A 43 -2.56 13.89 1.77
N ALA A 44 -2.40 15.00 2.48
CA ALA A 44 -3.12 16.24 2.20
C ALA A 44 -2.85 16.82 0.80
N THR A 45 -1.67 16.53 0.22
CA THR A 45 -1.29 16.96 -1.14
C THR A 45 -1.64 15.94 -2.22
N ASN A 46 -2.09 14.74 -1.85
CA ASN A 46 -2.48 13.72 -2.81
C ASN A 46 -3.72 14.19 -3.57
N ALA A 47 -3.73 13.96 -4.89
CA ALA A 47 -4.95 14.16 -5.65
C ALA A 47 -5.98 13.11 -5.18
N PRO A 48 -7.22 13.51 -4.85
CA PRO A 48 -8.24 12.57 -4.43
C PRO A 48 -8.66 11.72 -5.63
N THR A 49 -8.82 10.42 -5.41
CA THR A 49 -9.60 9.59 -6.33
C THR A 49 -11.07 9.95 -6.20
N LYS A 50 -11.79 9.93 -7.30
CA LYS A 50 -13.21 10.30 -7.34
C LYS A 50 -14.03 9.05 -7.63
N VAL A 51 -15.15 8.87 -6.95
CA VAL A 51 -16.17 7.90 -7.36
C VAL A 51 -17.46 8.69 -7.50
N THR A 52 -17.72 9.17 -8.70
CA THR A 52 -18.81 10.11 -8.99
C THR A 52 -20.10 9.42 -9.37
N GLN A 53 -20.02 8.18 -9.85
CA GLN A 53 -21.19 7.40 -10.24
C GLN A 53 -21.79 6.70 -9.01
N PRO A 54 -23.11 6.82 -8.76
CA PRO A 54 -23.75 6.09 -7.69
C PRO A 54 -23.75 4.60 -8.00
N GLN A 55 -23.53 3.74 -6.99
CA GLN A 55 -23.80 2.31 -7.11
C GLN A 55 -25.28 2.08 -7.39
N THR A 56 -25.65 1.87 -8.65
CA THR A 56 -26.98 1.45 -9.05
C THR A 56 -27.09 -0.07 -8.85
N GLY A 57 -27.19 -0.54 -7.60
CA GLY A 57 -27.29 -1.99 -7.36
C GLY A 57 -27.00 -2.51 -5.94
N SER A 58 -26.59 -1.64 -5.01
CA SER A 58 -26.41 -2.04 -3.61
C SER A 58 -27.75 -2.52 -3.00
N LEU A 59 -27.85 -3.83 -2.77
CA LEU A 59 -28.79 -4.47 -1.85
C LEU A 59 -28.51 -3.97 -0.41
N LYS A 60 -28.85 -2.72 -0.10
CA LYS A 60 -29.16 -2.35 1.29
C LYS A 60 -30.65 -2.49 1.47
N ALA A 61 -31.12 -3.73 1.71
CA ALA A 61 -32.48 -4.08 2.13
C ALA A 61 -33.51 -2.98 1.81
N THR A 62 -33.63 -2.63 0.53
CA THR A 62 -34.26 -1.38 0.16
C THR A 62 -35.74 -1.63 0.23
N ASN A 63 -36.41 -0.96 1.17
CA ASN A 63 -37.85 -1.00 1.28
C ASN A 63 -38.40 -0.52 -0.07
N LEU A 64 -39.21 -1.34 -0.77
CA LEU A 64 -39.75 -1.03 -2.10
C LEU A 64 -40.46 0.34 -2.14
N SER A 65 -40.86 0.86 -0.97
CA SER A 65 -41.49 2.15 -0.76
C SER A 65 -40.57 3.37 -0.92
N THR A 66 -39.25 3.23 -1.06
CA THR A 66 -38.30 4.36 -1.23
C THR A 66 -37.74 4.51 -2.64
N LEU A 67 -38.21 3.70 -3.61
CA LEU A 67 -37.89 3.85 -5.02
C LEU A 67 -38.80 4.91 -5.63
N ASP A 68 -38.22 6.07 -5.95
CA ASP A 68 -38.96 7.27 -6.36
C ASP A 68 -39.57 7.17 -7.77
N THR A 69 -39.21 6.13 -8.53
CA THR A 69 -39.77 5.86 -9.87
C THR A 69 -39.95 4.35 -10.14
N LEU A 70 -41.02 4.03 -10.88
CA LEU A 70 -41.37 2.65 -11.31
C LEU A 70 -40.26 2.01 -12.20
N ASP A 71 -39.45 2.83 -12.87
CA ASP A 71 -38.33 2.38 -13.71
C ASP A 71 -37.18 1.79 -12.88
N GLN A 72 -36.82 2.40 -11.74
CA GLN A 72 -35.73 1.90 -10.90
C GLN A 72 -36.05 0.52 -10.27
N ALA A 73 -37.29 0.32 -9.84
CA ALA A 73 -37.75 -0.97 -9.29
C ALA A 73 -37.78 -2.08 -10.37
N ARG A 74 -38.11 -1.71 -11.62
CA ARG A 74 -38.24 -2.63 -12.75
C ARG A 74 -36.87 -3.06 -13.28
N VAL A 75 -35.89 -2.15 -13.34
CA VAL A 75 -34.51 -2.42 -13.78
C VAL A 75 -33.81 -3.45 -12.88
N VAL A 76 -33.94 -3.34 -11.55
CA VAL A 76 -33.25 -4.24 -10.59
C VAL A 76 -33.82 -5.67 -10.58
N LEU A 77 -35.14 -5.83 -10.70
CA LEU A 77 -35.78 -7.15 -10.78
C LEU A 77 -35.55 -7.84 -12.15
N GLN A 78 -35.36 -7.07 -13.21
CA GLN A 78 -35.18 -7.57 -14.58
C GLN A 78 -33.73 -7.96 -14.90
N GLY A 79 -32.73 -7.21 -14.43
CA GLY A 79 -31.30 -7.50 -14.70
C GLY A 79 -30.88 -8.89 -14.24
N ARG A 80 -31.24 -9.28 -13.00
CA ARG A 80 -30.89 -10.61 -12.45
C ARG A 80 -31.53 -11.76 -13.20
N SER A 81 -32.78 -11.57 -13.62
CA SER A 81 -33.50 -12.58 -14.42
C SER A 81 -32.88 -12.73 -15.81
N ALA A 82 -32.36 -11.66 -16.41
CA ALA A 82 -31.67 -11.69 -17.70
C ALA A 82 -30.32 -12.40 -17.61
N VAL A 83 -29.52 -12.11 -16.57
CA VAL A 83 -28.26 -12.83 -16.30
C VAL A 83 -28.53 -14.33 -16.10
N GLN A 84 -29.51 -14.70 -15.29
CA GLN A 84 -29.85 -16.11 -15.04
C GLN A 84 -30.36 -16.82 -16.30
N ALA A 85 -31.16 -16.14 -17.13
CA ALA A 85 -31.63 -16.68 -18.40
C ALA A 85 -30.46 -16.92 -19.36
N MET A 86 -29.52 -15.98 -19.46
CA MET A 86 -28.33 -16.13 -20.30
C MET A 86 -27.35 -17.16 -19.75
N ASP A 87 -27.25 -17.34 -18.44
CA ASP A 87 -26.43 -18.41 -17.84
C ASP A 87 -26.91 -19.80 -18.28
N GLY A 88 -28.22 -20.03 -18.26
CA GLY A 88 -28.81 -21.28 -18.74
C GLY A 88 -28.72 -21.48 -20.25
N LEU A 89 -28.76 -20.40 -21.04
CA LEU A 89 -28.70 -20.47 -22.51
C LEU A 89 -27.27 -20.56 -23.04
N ARG A 90 -26.33 -19.82 -22.43
CA ARG A 90 -24.92 -19.76 -22.83
C ARG A 90 -24.13 -20.95 -22.32
N SER A 91 -24.21 -21.20 -21.02
CA SER A 91 -23.70 -22.40 -20.32
C SER A 91 -22.33 -22.94 -20.81
N GLU A 92 -21.44 -22.08 -21.29
CA GLU A 92 -20.10 -22.50 -21.74
C GLU A 92 -19.22 -22.90 -20.54
N SER A 93 -18.29 -23.83 -20.77
CA SER A 93 -17.41 -24.30 -19.71
C SER A 93 -16.40 -23.23 -19.27
N ALA A 94 -15.91 -23.31 -18.03
CA ALA A 94 -14.84 -22.43 -17.54
C ALA A 94 -13.56 -22.52 -18.41
N SER A 95 -13.26 -23.70 -18.96
CA SER A 95 -12.14 -23.89 -19.89
C SER A 95 -12.33 -23.08 -21.17
N TRP A 96 -13.55 -23.10 -21.73
CA TRP A 96 -13.90 -22.32 -22.91
C TRP A 96 -13.73 -20.82 -22.65
N TYR A 97 -14.26 -20.31 -21.54
CA TYR A 97 -14.12 -18.90 -21.17
C TYR A 97 -12.65 -18.49 -20.99
N ASN A 98 -11.81 -19.37 -20.44
CA ASN A 98 -10.38 -19.10 -20.30
C ASN A 98 -9.65 -19.04 -21.65
N THR A 99 -9.90 -20.00 -22.53
CA THR A 99 -9.35 -19.99 -23.90
C THR A 99 -9.84 -18.77 -24.67
N SER A 100 -11.14 -18.46 -24.54
CA SER A 100 -11.77 -17.32 -25.18
C SER A 100 -11.15 -16.01 -24.75
N LEU A 101 -11.04 -15.77 -23.44
CA LEU A 101 -10.43 -14.57 -22.89
C LEU A 101 -8.96 -14.44 -23.31
N THR A 102 -8.21 -15.54 -23.28
CA THR A 102 -6.81 -15.55 -23.71
C THR A 102 -6.66 -15.13 -25.18
N ASN A 103 -7.43 -15.74 -26.09
CA ASN A 103 -7.41 -15.38 -27.51
C ASN A 103 -7.88 -13.94 -27.75
N MET A 104 -8.91 -13.51 -27.01
CA MET A 104 -9.35 -12.12 -27.03
C MET A 104 -8.21 -11.18 -26.64
N MET A 105 -7.54 -11.39 -25.50
CA MET A 105 -6.46 -10.52 -25.05
C MET A 105 -5.28 -10.45 -26.04
N ILE A 106 -4.90 -11.58 -26.65
CA ILE A 106 -3.85 -11.63 -27.68
C ILE A 106 -4.25 -10.80 -28.90
N ALA A 107 -5.45 -11.04 -29.44
CA ALA A 107 -5.92 -10.34 -30.62
C ALA A 107 -6.13 -8.84 -30.35
N PHE A 108 -6.65 -8.46 -29.17
CA PHE A 108 -6.83 -7.05 -28.83
C PHE A 108 -5.49 -6.37 -28.67
N CYS A 109 -4.52 -6.99 -28.02
CA CYS A 109 -3.18 -6.44 -27.95
C CYS A 109 -2.65 -6.06 -29.34
N HIS A 110 -2.85 -6.90 -30.35
CA HIS A 110 -2.45 -6.59 -31.72
C HIS A 110 -3.31 -5.47 -32.36
N LEU A 111 -4.63 -5.59 -32.30
CA LEU A 111 -5.57 -4.70 -33.00
C LEU A 111 -5.63 -3.28 -32.39
N THR A 112 -5.35 -3.12 -31.09
CA THR A 112 -5.37 -1.82 -30.40
C THR A 112 -4.02 -1.11 -30.45
N SER A 113 -2.95 -1.85 -30.72
CA SER A 113 -1.60 -1.31 -30.76
C SER A 113 -1.38 -0.47 -32.01
N THR A 114 -0.76 0.70 -31.84
CA THR A 114 -0.22 1.43 -32.99
C THR A 114 1.01 0.69 -33.54
N ALA A 115 1.44 1.03 -34.76
CA ALA A 115 2.72 0.52 -35.28
C ALA A 115 3.89 0.80 -34.31
N ALA A 116 3.84 1.94 -33.62
CA ALA A 116 4.83 2.29 -32.60
C ALA A 116 4.72 1.41 -31.35
N ASP A 117 3.54 0.88 -30.97
CA ASP A 117 3.39 -0.02 -29.82
C ASP A 117 3.92 -1.43 -30.07
N LEU A 118 3.97 -1.83 -31.34
CA LEU A 118 4.52 -3.09 -31.77
C LEU A 118 6.06 -3.06 -31.85
N THR A 119 6.70 -1.89 -31.87
CA THR A 119 8.17 -1.80 -31.90
C THR A 119 8.81 -1.98 -30.53
N ARG A 120 9.82 -2.87 -30.48
CA ARG A 120 10.64 -3.13 -29.27
C ARG A 120 11.54 -1.94 -28.91
N CYS A 121 12.21 -1.37 -29.90
CA CYS A 121 13.18 -0.30 -29.71
C CYS A 121 12.52 1.06 -29.98
N VAL A 122 12.68 1.98 -29.04
CA VAL A 122 12.13 3.33 -29.10
C VAL A 122 13.22 4.39 -28.91
N PRO A 123 13.06 5.60 -29.48
CA PRO A 123 14.01 6.68 -29.25
C PRO A 123 14.21 6.96 -27.76
N ASN A 124 15.43 7.29 -27.36
CA ASN A 124 15.78 7.59 -25.98
C ASN A 124 15.06 8.81 -25.38
N THR A 125 14.40 9.64 -26.20
CA THR A 125 13.57 10.77 -25.77
C THR A 125 12.10 10.40 -25.57
N SER A 126 11.68 9.20 -26.02
CA SER A 126 10.31 8.72 -25.91
C SER A 126 9.89 8.54 -24.45
N THR A 127 8.65 8.87 -24.13
CA THR A 127 8.01 8.57 -22.84
C THR A 127 7.83 7.06 -22.61
N ASN A 128 7.91 6.26 -23.67
CA ASN A 128 7.81 4.80 -23.61
C ASN A 128 9.19 4.12 -23.52
N ALA A 129 10.28 4.86 -23.38
CA ALA A 129 11.62 4.29 -23.20
C ALA A 129 11.80 3.79 -21.77
N ALA A 130 12.24 2.54 -21.61
CA ALA A 130 12.61 1.97 -20.33
C ALA A 130 13.98 2.50 -19.90
N ARG A 131 13.98 3.28 -18.83
CA ARG A 131 15.19 3.95 -18.31
C ARG A 131 15.45 3.53 -16.87
N ASP A 132 16.73 3.53 -16.53
CA ASP A 132 17.22 3.37 -15.18
C ASP A 132 17.29 4.72 -14.45
N ARG A 133 17.78 4.66 -13.21
CA ARG A 133 17.95 5.77 -12.28
C ARG A 133 18.85 6.92 -12.78
N ASN A 134 19.73 6.67 -13.74
CA ASN A 134 20.58 7.73 -14.32
C ASN A 134 19.95 8.33 -15.58
N ASN A 135 18.66 8.05 -15.83
CA ASN A 135 17.98 8.35 -17.08
C ASN A 135 18.67 7.67 -18.29
N ALA A 136 19.44 6.61 -18.04
CA ALA A 136 20.08 5.81 -19.07
C ALA A 136 19.18 4.64 -19.44
N CYS A 137 19.32 4.12 -20.66
CA CYS A 137 18.41 3.10 -21.13
C CYS A 137 18.76 1.72 -20.59
N ILE A 138 17.74 0.99 -20.15
CA ILE A 138 17.92 -0.38 -19.66
C ILE A 138 18.42 -1.25 -20.82
N VAL A 139 19.58 -1.87 -20.64
CA VAL A 139 20.19 -2.73 -21.65
C VAL A 139 19.76 -4.18 -21.41
N VAL A 140 19.08 -4.75 -22.40
CA VAL A 140 18.87 -6.20 -22.46
C VAL A 140 19.96 -6.82 -23.34
N PRO A 141 20.79 -7.74 -22.81
CA PRO A 141 21.85 -8.38 -23.59
C PRO A 141 21.28 -9.27 -24.71
N GLY A 142 22.09 -9.56 -25.73
CA GLY A 142 21.77 -10.49 -26.82
C GLY A 142 21.68 -9.89 -28.23
N ASN A 143 21.58 -10.77 -29.23
CA ASN A 143 21.38 -10.37 -30.63
C ASN A 143 20.06 -9.59 -30.77
N GLY A 144 20.11 -8.42 -31.41
CA GLY A 144 18.95 -7.52 -31.54
C GLY A 144 18.67 -6.69 -30.28
N SER A 145 19.65 -6.51 -29.39
CA SER A 145 19.56 -5.53 -28.29
C SER A 145 19.29 -4.12 -28.82
N CYS A 146 18.34 -3.40 -28.22
CA CYS A 146 18.08 -2.01 -28.60
C CYS A 146 19.27 -1.09 -28.30
N ALA A 147 20.15 -1.46 -27.37
CA ALA A 147 21.36 -0.70 -27.05
C ALA A 147 22.42 -0.76 -28.17
N ALA A 148 22.34 -1.73 -29.08
CA ALA A 148 23.22 -1.81 -30.25
C ALA A 148 22.83 -0.80 -31.35
N LEU A 149 21.64 -0.19 -31.25
CA LEU A 149 21.16 0.82 -32.17
C LEU A 149 21.39 2.23 -31.58
N PRO A 150 22.11 3.13 -32.28
CA PRO A 150 22.38 4.47 -31.76
C PRO A 150 21.10 5.24 -31.42
N GLY A 151 21.01 5.78 -30.19
CA GLY A 151 19.88 6.60 -29.73
C GLY A 151 18.59 5.83 -29.44
N GLN A 152 18.63 4.49 -29.42
CA GLN A 152 17.47 3.64 -29.15
C GLN A 152 17.55 2.98 -27.78
N CYS A 153 16.38 2.71 -27.21
CA CYS A 153 16.20 2.16 -25.88
C CYS A 153 15.15 1.04 -25.93
N GLU A 154 15.23 0.11 -24.98
CA GLU A 154 14.17 -0.86 -24.78
C GLU A 154 12.87 -0.12 -24.45
N ARG A 155 11.73 -0.55 -25.01
CA ARG A 155 10.42 -0.01 -24.60
C ARG A 155 10.05 -0.46 -23.19
N LEU A 156 9.32 0.38 -22.44
CA LEU A 156 8.54 -0.05 -21.28
C LEU A 156 7.63 -1.25 -21.62
N ALA A 157 7.26 -2.02 -20.60
CA ALA A 157 6.37 -3.14 -20.79
C ALA A 157 5.01 -2.67 -21.34
N ASN A 158 4.46 -3.42 -22.29
CA ASN A 158 3.10 -3.23 -22.78
C ASN A 158 2.44 -4.60 -22.97
N CYS A 159 1.30 -4.64 -23.67
CA CYS A 159 0.58 -5.89 -23.88
C CYS A 159 1.39 -6.94 -24.67
N LEU A 160 2.34 -6.52 -25.52
CA LEU A 160 3.17 -7.40 -26.35
C LEU A 160 4.56 -7.62 -25.76
N TRP A 161 5.21 -6.55 -25.32
CA TRP A 161 6.60 -6.59 -24.85
C TRP A 161 6.62 -6.75 -23.32
N PRO A 162 7.15 -7.87 -22.79
CA PRO A 162 7.28 -8.06 -21.33
C PRO A 162 8.35 -7.12 -20.78
N THR A 163 8.41 -6.92 -19.47
CA THR A 163 9.41 -6.07 -18.80
C THR A 163 10.84 -6.35 -19.28
N PRO A 164 11.61 -5.30 -19.66
CA PRO A 164 13.01 -5.48 -20.02
C PRO A 164 13.77 -6.06 -18.82
N ASN A 165 14.37 -7.23 -19.00
CA ASN A 165 15.14 -7.88 -17.95
C ASN A 165 16.62 -7.95 -18.38
N PRO A 166 17.54 -7.27 -17.67
CA PRO A 166 18.95 -7.24 -18.02
C PRO A 166 19.63 -8.62 -17.88
N ASN A 167 18.99 -9.59 -17.22
CA ASN A 167 19.51 -10.95 -17.03
C ASN A 167 18.98 -11.96 -18.04
N ILE A 168 17.99 -11.60 -18.88
CA ILE A 168 17.35 -12.51 -19.84
C ILE A 168 17.62 -12.03 -21.27
N SER A 169 18.28 -12.88 -22.06
CA SER A 169 18.68 -12.58 -23.44
C SER A 169 18.18 -13.67 -24.41
N PRO A 170 17.58 -13.32 -25.56
CA PRO A 170 17.04 -12.01 -25.96
C PRO A 170 15.62 -11.78 -25.42
N ARG A 171 15.20 -10.51 -25.27
CA ARG A 171 13.80 -10.14 -24.95
C ARG A 171 12.87 -10.51 -26.10
N GLN A 172 11.99 -11.48 -25.86
CA GLN A 172 10.99 -11.95 -26.82
C GLN A 172 9.62 -11.31 -26.55
N PRO A 173 8.78 -11.12 -27.58
CA PRO A 173 7.39 -10.73 -27.37
C PRO A 173 6.63 -11.82 -26.61
N ARG A 174 5.63 -11.42 -25.82
CA ARG A 174 4.71 -12.29 -25.08
C ARG A 174 3.96 -13.26 -25.98
N PHE A 175 3.65 -12.81 -27.19
CA PHE A 175 2.90 -13.56 -28.18
C PHE A 175 3.72 -13.64 -29.46
N SER A 176 3.91 -14.86 -29.95
CA SER A 176 4.44 -15.11 -31.28
C SER A 176 3.43 -14.71 -32.36
N GLN A 177 3.90 -14.46 -33.58
CA GLN A 177 3.00 -14.18 -34.70
C GLN A 177 1.98 -15.31 -34.91
N ALA A 178 2.40 -16.57 -34.77
CA ALA A 178 1.50 -17.73 -34.88
C ALA A 178 0.38 -17.71 -33.83
N GLN A 179 0.66 -17.27 -32.59
CA GLN A 179 -0.37 -17.10 -31.57
C GLN A 179 -1.31 -15.94 -31.90
N ILE A 180 -0.79 -14.85 -32.46
CA ILE A 180 -1.62 -13.72 -32.93
C ILE A 180 -2.55 -14.18 -34.05
N ASP A 181 -2.03 -14.90 -35.04
CA ASP A 181 -2.81 -15.40 -36.18
C ASP A 181 -3.88 -16.41 -35.71
N THR A 182 -3.52 -17.30 -34.77
CA THR A 182 -4.46 -18.25 -34.15
C THR A 182 -5.56 -17.51 -33.38
N ALA A 183 -5.21 -16.48 -32.61
CA ALA A 183 -6.18 -15.70 -31.84
C ALA A 183 -7.13 -14.90 -32.75
N LEU A 184 -6.62 -14.31 -33.84
CA LEU A 184 -7.43 -13.61 -34.83
C LEU A 184 -8.39 -14.57 -35.55
N SER A 185 -7.91 -15.74 -35.99
CA SER A 185 -8.76 -16.78 -36.58
C SER A 185 -9.81 -17.29 -35.60
N TRP A 186 -9.44 -17.54 -34.34
CA TRP A 186 -10.38 -17.98 -33.31
C TRP A 186 -11.53 -16.98 -33.09
N ILE A 187 -11.25 -15.67 -33.09
CA ILE A 187 -12.29 -14.63 -32.94
C ILE A 187 -13.21 -14.59 -34.17
N GLN A 188 -12.65 -14.74 -35.37
CA GLN A 188 -13.41 -14.64 -36.62
C GLN A 188 -14.25 -15.88 -36.90
N GLU A 189 -13.76 -17.06 -36.51
CA GLU A 189 -14.38 -18.35 -36.81
C GLU A 189 -15.06 -18.92 -35.56
N THR A 190 -14.27 -19.41 -34.59
CA THR A 190 -14.80 -20.16 -33.43
C THR A 190 -15.71 -19.33 -32.52
N TYR A 191 -15.33 -18.09 -32.20
CA TYR A 191 -16.16 -17.22 -31.38
C TYR A 191 -17.44 -16.82 -32.11
N ALA A 192 -17.33 -16.46 -33.39
CA ALA A 192 -18.49 -16.10 -34.21
C ALA A 192 -19.47 -17.28 -34.35
N GLU A 193 -18.96 -18.49 -34.59
CA GLU A 193 -19.75 -19.72 -34.62
C GLU A 193 -20.47 -19.98 -33.29
N SER A 194 -19.81 -19.70 -32.16
CA SER A 194 -20.44 -19.82 -30.84
C SER A 194 -21.66 -18.92 -30.66
N LEU A 195 -21.80 -17.84 -31.44
CA LEU A 195 -22.94 -16.93 -31.37
C LEU A 195 -24.10 -17.34 -32.30
N VAL A 196 -23.86 -18.27 -33.24
CA VAL A 196 -24.86 -18.74 -34.20
C VAL A 196 -26.11 -19.32 -33.54
N PRO A 197 -26.05 -20.13 -32.46
CA PRO A 197 -27.24 -20.66 -31.80
C PRO A 197 -28.22 -19.58 -31.29
N TYR A 198 -27.74 -18.38 -30.97
CA TYR A 198 -28.57 -17.26 -30.52
C TYR A 198 -29.22 -16.51 -31.67
N ALA A 199 -28.52 -16.45 -32.81
CA ALA A 199 -29.03 -15.81 -34.01
C ALA A 199 -29.96 -16.74 -34.83
N ALA A 200 -29.70 -18.05 -34.82
CA ALA A 200 -30.34 -19.01 -35.70
C ALA A 200 -31.88 -19.04 -35.59
N PRO A 201 -32.52 -19.07 -34.39
CA PRO A 201 -33.97 -19.20 -34.31
C PRO A 201 -34.74 -18.07 -35.02
N GLY A 202 -34.31 -16.82 -34.84
CA GLY A 202 -34.95 -15.68 -35.50
C GLY A 202 -34.72 -15.69 -37.01
N VAL A 203 -33.50 -16.02 -37.46
CA VAL A 203 -33.20 -16.14 -38.90
C VAL A 203 -34.02 -17.26 -39.55
N THR A 204 -34.14 -18.42 -38.90
CA THR A 204 -34.99 -19.52 -39.38
C THR A 204 -36.45 -19.10 -39.49
N LEU A 205 -37.00 -18.40 -38.48
CA LEU A 205 -38.36 -17.89 -38.53
C LEU A 205 -38.55 -16.84 -39.64
N ALA A 206 -37.56 -15.98 -39.87
CA ALA A 206 -37.57 -15.01 -40.97
C ALA A 206 -37.62 -15.70 -42.34
N VAL A 207 -36.78 -16.72 -42.55
CA VAL A 207 -36.70 -17.51 -43.78
C VAL A 207 -38.00 -18.30 -44.01
N LEU A 208 -38.54 -18.95 -42.98
CA LEU A 208 -39.82 -19.65 -43.06
C LEU A 208 -40.97 -18.69 -43.39
N THR A 209 -40.98 -17.51 -42.77
CA THR A 209 -41.97 -16.46 -43.05
C THR A 209 -41.85 -15.95 -44.48
N PHE A 210 -40.62 -15.77 -44.99
CA PHE A 210 -40.37 -15.35 -46.36
C PHE A 210 -40.86 -16.37 -47.38
N PHE A 211 -40.49 -17.65 -47.26
CA PHE A 211 -40.96 -18.68 -48.18
C PHE A 211 -42.47 -18.91 -48.07
N GLY A 212 -43.02 -18.86 -46.85
CA GLY A 212 -44.46 -18.91 -46.63
C GLY A 212 -45.19 -17.75 -47.31
N PHE A 213 -44.65 -16.54 -47.22
CA PHE A 213 -45.17 -15.35 -47.90
C PHE A 213 -45.12 -15.49 -49.42
N VAL A 214 -43.97 -15.89 -49.99
CA VAL A 214 -43.81 -16.06 -51.45
C VAL A 214 -44.78 -17.14 -51.96
N GLY A 215 -44.84 -18.29 -51.29
CA GLY A 215 -45.76 -19.37 -51.64
C GLY A 215 -47.22 -18.92 -51.59
N PHE A 216 -47.63 -18.25 -50.51
CA PHE A 216 -48.97 -17.70 -50.37
C PHE A 216 -49.28 -16.64 -51.43
N PHE A 217 -48.35 -15.73 -51.71
CA PHE A 217 -48.50 -14.67 -52.69
C PHE A 217 -48.67 -15.25 -54.10
N VAL A 218 -47.84 -16.22 -54.50
CA VAL A 218 -47.96 -16.89 -55.81
C VAL A 218 -49.30 -17.63 -55.92
N LEU A 219 -49.66 -18.43 -54.90
CA LEU A 219 -50.93 -19.17 -54.90
C LEU A 219 -52.14 -18.24 -54.96
N ARG A 220 -52.10 -17.10 -54.26
CA ARG A 220 -53.20 -16.12 -54.22
C ARG A 220 -53.27 -15.23 -55.46
N CYS A 221 -52.14 -14.70 -55.92
CA CYS A 221 -52.10 -13.69 -56.98
C CYS A 221 -51.99 -14.28 -58.38
N VAL A 222 -51.32 -15.42 -58.54
CA VAL A 222 -51.07 -16.10 -59.84
C VAL A 222 -52.01 -17.28 -60.04
N CYS A 223 -52.17 -18.15 -59.03
CA CYS A 223 -52.98 -19.37 -59.18
C CYS A 223 -54.45 -19.21 -58.73
N ASN A 224 -54.84 -18.06 -58.18
CA ASN A 224 -56.15 -17.78 -57.58
C ASN A 224 -56.63 -18.85 -56.55
N LYS A 225 -55.71 -19.55 -55.92
CA LYS A 225 -55.93 -20.53 -54.84
C LYS A 225 -55.72 -19.86 -53.46
N CYS A 226 -55.90 -20.61 -52.36
CA CYS A 226 -55.70 -20.09 -50.98
C CYS A 226 -56.58 -18.86 -50.66
N GLY A 227 -57.87 -18.98 -50.95
CA GLY A 227 -58.86 -17.96 -50.61
C GLY A 227 -59.15 -16.93 -51.71
N GLY A 228 -58.47 -16.97 -52.87
CA GLY A 228 -58.84 -16.27 -54.11
C GLY A 228 -59.01 -14.74 -54.06
N ARG A 229 -59.17 -14.10 -55.23
CA ARG A 229 -59.49 -12.66 -55.36
C ARG A 229 -60.94 -12.33 -54.99
N ASP A 230 -61.85 -13.27 -55.17
CA ASP A 230 -63.29 -13.02 -55.16
C ASP A 230 -64.00 -13.50 -53.88
N PRO A 231 -64.98 -12.73 -53.35
CA PRO A 231 -65.76 -13.11 -52.18
C PRO A 231 -66.64 -14.35 -52.43
N ILE A 232 -67.06 -15.04 -51.37
CA ILE A 232 -67.98 -16.19 -51.49
C ILE A 232 -69.36 -15.69 -51.93
N GLU A 233 -69.96 -16.34 -52.94
CA GLU A 233 -71.27 -15.96 -53.51
C GLU A 233 -72.40 -15.86 -52.47
N ARG A 234 -72.34 -16.68 -51.40
CA ARG A 234 -73.31 -16.70 -50.29
C ARG A 234 -73.22 -15.49 -49.34
N GLY A 235 -72.17 -14.67 -49.43
CA GLY A 235 -71.94 -13.52 -48.54
C GLY A 235 -71.43 -13.90 -47.14
N TYR A 236 -71.05 -12.89 -46.34
CA TYR A 236 -70.52 -13.08 -44.97
C TYR A 236 -71.44 -12.48 -43.89
N THR A 237 -71.49 -13.11 -42.72
CA THR A 237 -72.23 -12.61 -41.55
C THR A 237 -71.45 -11.50 -40.81
N TRP A 238 -72.14 -10.67 -40.03
CA TRP A 238 -71.52 -9.62 -39.21
C TRP A 238 -70.49 -10.17 -38.22
N CYS A 239 -70.80 -11.29 -37.54
CA CYS A 239 -69.85 -11.95 -36.64
C CYS A 239 -68.58 -12.43 -37.38
N ALA A 240 -68.70 -12.86 -38.65
CA ALA A 240 -67.56 -13.26 -39.46
C ALA A 240 -66.68 -12.05 -39.86
N VAL A 241 -67.19 -10.82 -39.85
CA VAL A 241 -66.39 -9.61 -40.10
C VAL A 241 -65.82 -9.03 -38.81
N LEU A 242 -66.61 -9.04 -37.73
CA LEU A 242 -66.27 -8.39 -36.46
C LEU A 242 -65.19 -9.14 -35.67
N ILE A 243 -65.19 -10.48 -35.67
CA ILE A 243 -64.19 -11.28 -34.96
C ILE A 243 -62.76 -10.98 -35.47
N PRO A 244 -62.46 -11.07 -36.79
CA PRO A 244 -61.13 -10.68 -37.31
C PRO A 244 -60.82 -9.20 -37.10
N GLY A 245 -61.83 -8.33 -37.06
CA GLY A 245 -61.66 -6.89 -36.80
C GLY A 245 -61.21 -6.60 -35.36
N VAL A 246 -61.85 -7.23 -34.37
CA VAL A 246 -61.46 -7.12 -32.96
C VAL A 246 -60.08 -7.75 -32.72
N SER A 247 -59.82 -8.92 -33.31
CA SER A 247 -58.48 -9.54 -33.24
C SER A 247 -57.40 -8.63 -33.86
N PHE A 248 -57.67 -8.01 -35.01
CA PHE A 248 -56.77 -7.04 -35.63
C PHE A 248 -56.45 -5.88 -34.67
N PHE A 249 -57.47 -5.31 -34.03
CA PHE A 249 -57.31 -4.23 -33.05
C PHE A 249 -56.48 -4.65 -31.83
N LEU A 250 -56.75 -5.84 -31.27
CA LEU A 250 -56.00 -6.35 -30.11
C LEU A 250 -54.52 -6.57 -30.43
N PHE A 251 -54.20 -7.13 -31.60
CA PHE A 251 -52.80 -7.29 -32.03
C PHE A 251 -52.13 -5.96 -32.34
N SER A 252 -52.86 -4.99 -32.93
CA SER A 252 -52.33 -3.62 -33.10
C SER A 252 -52.04 -2.94 -31.76
N LEU A 253 -52.89 -3.12 -30.74
CA LEU A 253 -52.64 -2.60 -29.39
C LEU A 253 -51.41 -3.25 -28.75
N ALA A 254 -51.26 -4.57 -28.91
CA ALA A 254 -50.09 -5.28 -28.41
C ALA A 254 -48.78 -4.78 -29.08
N ILE A 255 -48.79 -4.57 -30.41
CA ILE A 255 -47.66 -3.99 -31.14
C ILE A 255 -47.34 -2.58 -30.63
N PHE A 256 -48.36 -1.77 -30.36
CA PHE A 256 -48.19 -0.43 -29.79
C PHE A 256 -47.51 -0.47 -28.40
N ILE A 257 -47.97 -1.35 -27.51
CA ILE A 257 -47.36 -1.51 -26.18
C ILE A 257 -45.89 -1.95 -26.30
N CYS A 258 -45.60 -2.95 -27.14
CA CYS A 258 -44.22 -3.41 -27.37
C CYS A 258 -43.32 -2.31 -27.98
N SER A 259 -43.89 -1.48 -28.86
CA SER A 259 -43.19 -0.35 -29.49
C SER A 259 -42.82 0.75 -28.49
N VAL A 260 -43.75 1.09 -27.59
CA VAL A 260 -43.49 2.06 -26.52
C VAL A 260 -42.45 1.52 -25.54
N ALA A 261 -42.56 0.25 -25.13
CA ALA A 261 -41.60 -0.38 -24.23
C ALA A 261 -40.18 -0.42 -24.82
N ALA A 262 -40.04 -0.82 -26.09
CA ALA A 262 -38.75 -0.88 -26.76
C ALA A 262 -38.14 0.51 -27.02
N TYR A 263 -38.97 1.52 -27.29
CA TYR A 263 -38.51 2.91 -27.42
C TYR A 263 -37.86 3.42 -26.12
N ILE A 264 -38.55 3.25 -25.00
CA ILE A 264 -38.07 3.67 -23.68
C ILE A 264 -36.73 2.97 -23.39
N GLN A 265 -36.68 1.64 -23.57
CA GLN A 265 -35.48 0.85 -23.30
C GLN A 265 -34.30 1.20 -24.21
N ASN A 266 -34.53 1.49 -25.50
CA ASN A 266 -33.46 1.86 -26.43
C ASN A 266 -32.78 3.18 -26.02
N ASN A 267 -33.54 4.18 -25.58
CA ASN A 267 -32.98 5.42 -25.05
C ASN A 267 -32.17 5.17 -23.77
N SER A 268 -32.65 4.26 -22.90
CA SER A 268 -31.92 3.83 -21.72
C SER A 268 -30.59 3.15 -22.08
N VAL A 269 -30.53 2.28 -23.11
CA VAL A 269 -29.27 1.63 -23.54
C VAL A 269 -28.21 2.66 -23.94
N THR A 270 -28.60 3.69 -24.70
CA THR A 270 -27.64 4.74 -25.09
C THR A 270 -27.14 5.53 -23.88
N ALA A 271 -28.02 5.91 -22.96
CA ALA A 271 -27.62 6.57 -21.71
C ALA A 271 -26.68 5.69 -20.88
N ARG A 272 -27.02 4.41 -20.68
CA ARG A 272 -26.21 3.46 -19.91
C ARG A 272 -24.85 3.14 -20.53
N MET A 273 -24.75 3.16 -21.86
CA MET A 273 -23.44 3.06 -22.53
C MET A 273 -22.56 4.27 -22.25
N HIS A 274 -23.11 5.48 -22.22
CA HIS A 274 -22.35 6.67 -21.83
C HIS A 274 -21.95 6.62 -20.35
N ASP A 275 -22.83 6.17 -19.46
CA ASP A 275 -22.52 5.95 -18.04
C ASP A 275 -21.37 4.94 -17.88
N LEU A 276 -21.37 3.87 -18.69
CA LEU A 276 -20.29 2.87 -18.71
C LEU A 276 -18.97 3.49 -19.18
N PHE A 277 -18.95 4.23 -20.30
CA PHE A 277 -17.72 4.88 -20.77
C PHE A 277 -17.20 5.92 -19.78
N ALA A 278 -18.09 6.69 -19.14
CA ALA A 278 -17.72 7.64 -18.10
C ALA A 278 -17.08 6.93 -16.90
N SER A 279 -17.69 5.83 -16.44
CA SER A 279 -17.15 5.02 -15.34
C SER A 279 -15.78 4.44 -15.68
N LEU A 280 -15.57 3.99 -16.92
CA LEU A 280 -14.28 3.44 -17.35
C LEU A 280 -13.19 4.50 -17.45
N ASN A 281 -13.54 5.69 -17.95
CA ASN A 281 -12.61 6.82 -17.96
C ASN A 281 -12.26 7.24 -16.52
N GLU A 282 -13.20 7.16 -15.58
CA GLU A 282 -12.98 7.44 -14.16
C GLU A 282 -12.03 6.42 -13.52
N VAL A 283 -12.24 5.12 -13.75
CA VAL A 283 -11.33 4.02 -13.32
C VAL A 283 -9.91 4.26 -13.79
N LEU A 284 -9.75 4.58 -15.07
CA LEU A 284 -8.44 4.84 -15.65
C LEU A 284 -7.82 6.12 -15.10
N ALA A 285 -8.60 7.19 -14.90
CA ALA A 285 -8.11 8.42 -14.29
C ALA A 285 -7.66 8.21 -12.84
N ASN A 286 -8.42 7.43 -12.05
CA ASN A 286 -8.07 7.10 -10.68
C ASN A 286 -6.84 6.20 -10.57
N ALA A 287 -6.68 5.23 -11.46
CA ALA A 287 -5.46 4.43 -11.56
C ALA A 287 -4.23 5.31 -11.84
N GLN A 288 -4.36 6.33 -12.70
CA GLN A 288 -3.28 7.31 -12.96
C GLN A 288 -3.00 8.19 -11.75
N ILE A 289 -4.04 8.69 -11.07
CA ILE A 289 -3.91 9.48 -9.84
C ILE A 289 -3.20 8.66 -8.77
N TYR A 290 -3.60 7.39 -8.60
CA TYR A 290 -2.99 6.47 -7.64
C TYR A 290 -1.51 6.22 -7.94
N ALA A 291 -1.18 5.88 -9.20
CA ALA A 291 0.21 5.71 -9.62
C ALA A 291 1.04 6.99 -9.39
N LYS A 292 0.48 8.17 -9.69
CA LYS A 292 1.14 9.47 -9.50
C LYS A 292 1.34 9.81 -8.01
N ASN A 293 0.36 9.54 -7.16
CA ASN A 293 0.45 9.76 -5.71
C ASN A 293 1.54 8.89 -5.08
N LEU A 294 1.81 7.69 -5.63
CA LEU A 294 2.94 6.85 -5.22
C LEU A 294 4.27 7.26 -5.85
N LEU A 295 4.28 7.64 -7.13
CA LEU A 295 5.51 8.07 -7.84
C LEU A 295 6.10 9.36 -7.28
N THR A 296 5.26 10.31 -6.88
CA THR A 296 5.71 11.62 -6.39
C THR A 296 6.69 11.52 -5.21
N PRO A 297 6.36 10.81 -4.11
CA PRO A 297 7.30 10.64 -3.01
C PRO A 297 8.51 9.76 -3.37
N LEU A 298 8.37 8.77 -4.26
CA LEU A 298 9.50 7.95 -4.71
C LEU A 298 10.53 8.79 -5.49
N ASN A 299 10.07 9.63 -6.41
CA ASN A 299 10.92 10.57 -7.15
C ASN A 299 11.61 11.58 -6.21
N ALA A 300 10.93 12.01 -5.14
CA ALA A 300 11.52 12.87 -4.12
C ALA A 300 12.61 12.16 -3.31
N ILE A 301 12.41 10.87 -2.98
CA ILE A 301 13.44 10.06 -2.31
C ILE A 301 14.67 9.93 -3.20
N GLU A 302 14.48 9.57 -4.47
CA GLU A 302 15.55 9.44 -5.45
C GLU A 302 16.38 10.73 -5.55
N THR A 303 15.71 11.88 -5.71
CA THR A 303 16.36 13.20 -5.79
C THR A 303 17.14 13.54 -4.51
N SER A 304 16.63 13.11 -3.35
CA SER A 304 17.24 13.39 -2.04
C SER A 304 18.37 12.42 -1.64
N GLN A 305 18.63 11.37 -2.43
CA GLN A 305 19.54 10.30 -2.04
C GLN A 305 20.95 10.78 -1.72
N ALA A 306 21.59 11.50 -2.65
CA ALA A 306 22.99 11.91 -2.49
C ALA A 306 23.16 12.80 -1.25
N THR A 307 22.23 13.72 -1.04
CA THR A 307 22.17 14.60 0.13
C THR A 307 21.95 13.82 1.42
N THR A 308 21.05 12.83 1.42
CA THR A 308 20.75 11.99 2.59
C THR A 308 21.97 11.15 2.99
N VAL A 309 22.63 10.50 2.02
CA VAL A 309 23.85 9.73 2.26
C VAL A 309 24.99 10.63 2.75
N ALA A 310 25.16 11.82 2.15
CA ALA A 310 26.18 12.77 2.56
C ALA A 310 25.95 13.30 3.99
N ALA A 311 24.70 13.63 4.34
CA ALA A 311 24.34 14.06 5.69
C ALA A 311 24.63 12.97 6.74
N MET A 312 24.25 11.72 6.46
CA MET A 312 24.56 10.58 7.33
C MET A 312 26.08 10.36 7.46
N LYS A 313 26.83 10.41 6.35
CA LYS A 313 28.30 10.30 6.35
C LYS A 313 28.97 11.39 7.17
N GLY A 314 28.54 12.64 6.99
CA GLY A 314 29.07 13.78 7.73
C GLY A 314 28.81 13.68 9.24
N ALA A 315 27.63 13.24 9.64
CA ALA A 315 27.26 13.16 11.05
C ALA A 315 27.82 11.92 11.77
N LEU A 316 27.82 10.75 11.13
CA LEU A 316 28.14 9.48 11.79
C LEU A 316 29.55 8.94 11.50
N GLY A 317 30.29 9.56 10.57
CA GLY A 317 31.62 9.10 10.14
C GLY A 317 32.70 9.13 11.22
N SER A 318 32.53 9.92 12.28
CA SER A 318 33.53 10.11 13.34
C SER A 318 32.95 9.88 14.75
N THR A 319 32.23 8.77 14.94
CA THR A 319 31.53 8.46 16.20
C THR A 319 32.27 7.50 17.14
N ASP A 320 33.42 6.97 16.76
CA ASP A 320 34.18 5.96 17.54
C ASP A 320 34.64 6.47 18.92
N TRP A 321 34.75 7.79 19.08
CA TRP A 321 35.06 8.43 20.37
C TRP A 321 33.96 8.22 21.42
N ILE A 322 32.71 7.92 21.01
CA ILE A 322 31.58 7.73 21.93
C ILE A 322 31.80 6.47 22.78
N VAL A 323 32.16 5.34 22.16
CA VAL A 323 32.41 4.08 22.86
C VAL A 323 33.75 4.10 23.58
N SER A 324 34.81 4.54 22.90
CA SER A 324 36.16 4.57 23.50
C SER A 324 36.24 5.54 24.68
N GLY A 325 35.61 6.71 24.59
CA GLY A 325 35.52 7.68 25.69
C GLY A 325 34.75 7.14 26.89
N ALA A 326 33.59 6.52 26.66
CA ALA A 326 32.83 5.89 27.74
C ALA A 326 33.58 4.71 28.37
N LYS A 327 34.32 3.94 27.57
CA LYS A 327 35.16 2.84 28.08
C LYS A 327 36.30 3.36 28.96
N ALA A 328 36.92 4.47 28.58
CA ALA A 328 37.94 5.11 29.42
C ALA A 328 37.37 5.54 30.77
N LEU A 329 36.18 6.17 30.78
CA LEU A 329 35.46 6.54 32.03
C LEU A 329 35.07 5.31 32.86
N GLN A 330 34.64 4.23 32.23
CA GLN A 330 34.35 2.96 32.92
C GLN A 330 35.59 2.43 33.64
N THR A 331 36.74 2.44 32.97
CA THR A 331 38.01 2.00 33.55
C THR A 331 38.44 2.90 34.71
N MET A 332 38.29 4.23 34.59
CA MET A 332 38.55 5.18 35.68
C MET A 332 37.63 4.93 36.89
N GLY A 333 36.32 4.77 36.68
CA GLY A 333 35.37 4.50 37.77
C GLY A 333 35.63 3.15 38.44
N ALA A 334 36.02 2.12 37.68
CA ALA A 334 36.46 0.85 38.24
C ALA A 334 37.75 0.98 39.06
N ALA A 335 38.69 1.83 38.63
CA ALA A 335 39.92 2.10 39.38
C ALA A 335 39.64 2.81 40.71
N ILE A 336 38.67 3.73 40.77
CA ILE A 336 38.24 4.35 42.04
C ILE A 336 37.79 3.29 43.03
N ASP A 337 36.92 2.37 42.60
CA ASP A 337 36.43 1.29 43.45
C ASP A 337 37.54 0.33 43.87
N SER A 338 38.32 -0.20 42.92
CA SER A 338 39.37 -1.18 43.22
C SER A 338 40.47 -0.62 44.11
N THR A 339 40.78 0.68 43.98
CA THR A 339 41.84 1.32 44.75
C THR A 339 41.36 1.71 46.14
N TYR A 340 40.21 2.39 46.25
CA TYR A 340 39.84 3.08 47.50
C TYR A 340 38.90 2.31 48.41
N THR A 341 38.24 1.25 47.93
CA THR A 341 37.37 0.42 48.78
C THR A 341 38.16 -0.29 49.90
N THR A 342 39.46 -0.58 49.70
CA THR A 342 40.33 -1.24 50.69
C THR A 342 41.60 -0.46 51.03
N ALA A 343 41.78 0.77 50.52
CA ALA A 343 43.01 1.55 50.72
C ALA A 343 43.20 2.02 52.17
N PHE A 344 42.11 2.21 52.92
CA PHE A 344 42.14 2.84 54.23
C PHE A 344 42.42 1.82 55.33
N PRO A 345 43.41 2.08 56.22
CA PRO A 345 43.73 1.17 57.31
C PRO A 345 42.60 1.12 58.32
N THR A 346 42.39 -0.06 58.92
CA THR A 346 41.65 -0.20 60.18
C THR A 346 42.68 -0.31 61.29
N THR A 347 42.64 0.60 62.26
CA THR A 347 43.65 0.68 63.33
C THR A 347 42.98 1.05 64.62
N CYS A 348 43.14 0.20 65.63
CA CYS A 348 42.63 0.43 66.97
C CYS A 348 43.78 0.50 67.97
N VAL A 349 43.70 1.44 68.91
CA VAL A 349 44.68 1.70 69.98
C VAL A 349 43.93 1.81 71.32
N ASP A 350 44.65 1.87 72.45
CA ASP A 350 44.07 1.87 73.80
C ASP A 350 43.11 0.68 74.01
N SER A 351 43.61 -0.53 73.75
CA SER A 351 42.82 -1.77 73.91
C SER A 351 41.45 -1.73 73.20
N ASP A 352 41.46 -1.29 71.94
CA ASP A 352 40.29 -1.17 71.07
C ASP A 352 39.26 -0.09 71.44
N LYS A 353 39.57 0.83 72.37
CA LYS A 353 38.67 1.95 72.71
C LYS A 353 38.69 3.08 71.68
N VAL A 354 39.81 3.24 70.98
CA VAL A 354 39.98 4.29 69.97
C VAL A 354 40.34 3.63 68.65
N CYS A 355 39.42 3.69 67.69
CA CYS A 355 39.61 3.09 66.38
C CYS A 355 39.51 4.12 65.25
N LEU A 356 40.41 4.01 64.28
CA LEU A 356 40.34 4.64 62.98
C LEU A 356 39.84 3.61 61.97
N THR A 357 38.63 3.81 61.45
CA THR A 357 37.97 2.88 60.52
C THR A 357 37.35 3.64 59.37
N CYS A 358 37.39 3.08 58.16
CA CYS A 358 36.70 3.70 57.04
C CYS A 358 35.18 3.65 57.19
N PRO A 359 34.47 4.77 57.01
CA PRO A 359 33.01 4.78 56.96
C PRO A 359 32.47 3.85 55.87
N ALA A 360 31.46 3.04 56.17
CA ALA A 360 30.80 2.17 55.19
C ALA A 360 30.18 2.96 54.01
N ALA A 361 29.79 4.21 54.25
CA ALA A 361 29.29 5.13 53.22
C ALA A 361 30.38 5.49 52.19
N LEU A 362 31.66 5.53 52.60
CA LEU A 362 32.80 5.76 51.71
C LEU A 362 33.34 4.45 51.13
N CYS A 363 33.82 3.53 51.97
CA CYS A 363 34.49 2.28 51.57
C CYS A 363 33.50 1.16 51.20
N GLY A 364 32.54 1.47 50.35
CA GLY A 364 31.58 0.50 49.85
C GLY A 364 30.45 1.13 49.04
N THR A 365 29.90 2.26 49.49
CA THR A 365 28.78 2.89 48.77
C THR A 365 29.28 3.90 47.73
N ALA A 366 30.01 4.94 48.15
CA ALA A 366 30.44 6.03 47.26
C ALA A 366 31.43 5.57 46.17
N THR A 367 32.40 4.72 46.53
CA THR A 367 33.39 4.16 45.60
C THR A 367 32.74 3.25 44.55
N VAL A 368 31.83 2.37 44.96
CA VAL A 368 31.08 1.48 44.05
C VAL A 368 30.09 2.26 43.17
N GLN A 369 29.50 3.33 43.70
CA GLN A 369 28.58 4.19 42.94
C GLN A 369 29.28 4.85 41.75
N ALA A 370 30.55 5.29 41.91
CA ALA A 370 31.34 5.82 40.80
C ALA A 370 31.49 4.79 39.66
N ARG A 371 31.82 3.54 39.99
CA ARG A 371 31.89 2.42 39.04
C ARG A 371 30.54 2.14 38.38
N ALA A 372 29.45 2.15 39.14
CA ALA A 372 28.12 1.87 38.63
C ALA A 372 27.65 2.92 37.62
N ILE A 373 27.87 4.21 37.92
CA ILE A 373 27.51 5.33 37.04
C ILE A 373 28.30 5.26 35.73
N THR A 374 29.62 5.08 35.79
CA THR A 374 30.45 5.00 34.57
C THR A 374 30.20 3.74 33.75
N ALA A 375 29.81 2.63 34.39
CA ALA A 375 29.34 1.44 33.68
C ALA A 375 28.02 1.69 32.92
N ALA A 376 27.06 2.40 33.52
CA ALA A 376 25.82 2.77 32.86
C ALA A 376 26.06 3.71 31.66
N MET A 377 27.03 4.63 31.76
CA MET A 377 27.48 5.46 30.63
C MET A 377 28.02 4.59 29.49
N ALA A 378 28.83 3.57 29.79
CA ALA A 378 29.36 2.64 28.79
C ALA A 378 28.27 1.81 28.10
N THR A 379 27.26 1.33 28.85
CA THR A 379 26.10 0.64 28.27
C THR A 379 25.33 1.54 27.31
N THR A 380 25.07 2.79 27.72
CA THR A 380 24.39 3.78 26.87
C THR A 380 25.18 4.07 25.59
N ALA A 381 26.49 4.25 25.71
CA ALA A 381 27.38 4.45 24.57
C ALA A 381 27.38 3.26 23.60
N SER A 382 27.32 2.03 24.11
CA SER A 382 27.23 0.81 23.28
C SER A 382 25.89 0.71 22.52
N GLN A 383 24.79 1.11 23.15
CA GLN A 383 23.48 1.17 22.48
C GLN A 383 23.43 2.23 21.37
N LEU A 384 24.05 3.40 21.62
CA LEU A 384 24.23 4.44 20.61
C LEU A 384 25.07 3.94 19.43
N ASP A 385 26.21 3.29 19.70
CA ASP A 385 27.05 2.75 18.63
C ASP A 385 26.35 1.67 17.81
N ALA A 386 25.60 0.75 18.44
CA ALA A 386 24.81 -0.23 17.71
C ALA A 386 23.78 0.43 16.78
N THR A 387 23.19 1.55 17.20
CA THR A 387 22.30 2.38 16.37
C THR A 387 23.05 3.00 15.20
N PHE A 388 24.22 3.58 15.44
CA PHE A 388 25.01 4.21 14.39
C PHE A 388 25.62 3.19 13.42
N GLN A 389 26.02 2.00 13.88
CA GLN A 389 26.44 0.91 13.01
C GLN A 389 25.31 0.45 12.10
N LEU A 390 24.08 0.31 12.61
CA LEU A 390 22.92 -0.01 11.78
C LEU A 390 22.65 1.11 10.75
N ALA A 391 22.75 2.38 11.16
CA ALA A 391 22.60 3.52 10.29
C ALA A 391 23.64 3.53 9.16
N ARG A 392 24.91 3.29 9.50
CA ARG A 392 26.03 3.17 8.56
C ARG A 392 25.81 2.00 7.61
N ALA A 393 25.50 0.81 8.11
CA ALA A 393 25.24 -0.36 7.27
C ALA A 393 24.07 -0.14 6.31
N THR A 394 22.99 0.50 6.76
CA THR A 394 21.80 0.76 5.92
C THR A 394 22.05 1.85 4.88
N MET A 395 22.74 2.94 5.27
CA MET A 395 22.87 4.14 4.44
C MET A 395 24.19 4.26 3.67
N TYR A 396 25.26 3.57 4.08
CA TYR A 396 26.54 3.57 3.36
C TYR A 396 26.58 2.38 2.42
N ASP A 397 26.53 1.18 2.99
CA ASP A 397 26.76 -0.07 2.26
C ASP A 397 25.47 -0.62 1.65
N GLY A 398 24.35 -0.52 2.38
CA GLY A 398 23.01 -0.94 1.97
C GLY A 398 22.27 0.06 1.09
N SER A 399 22.85 1.25 0.85
CA SER A 399 22.20 2.29 0.05
C SER A 399 21.87 1.80 -1.36
N ALA A 400 22.78 1.05 -1.99
CA ALA A 400 22.53 0.45 -3.30
C ALA A 400 21.26 -0.42 -3.29
N THR A 401 21.08 -1.26 -2.27
CA THR A 401 19.91 -2.14 -2.12
C THR A 401 18.63 -1.36 -1.84
N LEU A 402 18.67 -0.41 -0.90
CA LEU A 402 17.51 0.43 -0.54
C LEU A 402 17.01 1.24 -1.74
N PHE A 403 17.92 1.93 -2.41
CA PHE A 403 17.58 2.77 -3.56
C PHE A 403 17.28 1.94 -4.81
N ASN A 404 17.82 0.72 -4.94
CA ASN A 404 17.39 -0.20 -5.99
C ASN A 404 15.95 -0.67 -5.80
N ALA A 405 15.49 -0.91 -4.56
CA ALA A 405 14.09 -1.23 -4.29
C ALA A 405 13.15 -0.07 -4.68
N ILE A 406 13.56 1.18 -4.40
CA ILE A 406 12.84 2.39 -4.81
C ILE A 406 12.77 2.48 -6.34
N ASN A 407 13.88 2.24 -7.04
CA ASN A 407 13.89 2.25 -8.51
C ASN A 407 12.95 1.19 -9.11
N THR A 408 12.96 -0.01 -8.54
CA THR A 408 12.05 -1.08 -8.96
C THR A 408 10.59 -0.67 -8.76
N ALA A 409 10.27 -0.02 -7.63
CA ALA A 409 8.93 0.49 -7.37
C ALA A 409 8.53 1.60 -8.36
N GLN A 410 9.42 2.56 -8.65
CA GLN A 410 9.18 3.61 -9.65
C GLN A 410 8.93 2.99 -11.04
N PHE A 411 9.79 2.07 -11.46
CA PHE A 411 9.64 1.36 -12.73
C PHE A 411 8.30 0.63 -12.83
N ASN A 412 7.89 -0.09 -11.78
CA ASN A 412 6.60 -0.80 -11.75
C ASN A 412 5.41 0.16 -11.88
N LEU A 413 5.49 1.34 -11.26
CA LEU A 413 4.46 2.36 -11.33
C LEU A 413 4.43 3.09 -12.68
N ASP A 414 5.57 3.29 -13.33
CA ASP A 414 5.64 3.83 -14.70
C ASP A 414 5.02 2.86 -15.71
N VAL A 415 5.24 1.55 -15.53
CA VAL A 415 4.57 0.50 -16.32
C VAL A 415 3.05 0.57 -16.14
N LEU A 416 2.57 0.71 -14.89
CA LEU A 416 1.13 0.87 -14.61
C LEU A 416 0.57 2.17 -15.24
N ALA A 417 1.27 3.29 -15.11
CA ALA A 417 0.86 4.56 -15.68
C ALA A 417 0.78 4.51 -17.22
N SER A 418 1.75 3.85 -17.86
CA SER A 418 1.75 3.63 -19.32
C SER A 418 0.60 2.73 -19.76
N ALA A 419 0.38 1.61 -19.07
CA ALA A 419 -0.73 0.70 -19.35
C ALA A 419 -2.10 1.40 -19.24
N THR A 420 -2.25 2.26 -18.24
CA THR A 420 -3.48 3.03 -18.02
C THR A 420 -3.70 4.08 -19.11
N ASN A 421 -2.65 4.80 -19.53
CA ASN A 421 -2.72 5.76 -20.65
C ASN A 421 -3.15 5.09 -21.96
N ASN A 422 -2.56 3.93 -22.29
CA ASN A 422 -2.90 3.19 -23.50
C ASN A 422 -4.36 2.70 -23.46
N SER A 423 -4.82 2.27 -22.29
CA SER A 423 -6.22 1.85 -22.08
C SER A 423 -7.18 3.02 -22.25
N ASN A 424 -6.82 4.22 -21.79
CA ASN A 424 -7.65 5.42 -21.94
C ASN A 424 -7.83 5.81 -23.42
N ALA A 425 -6.75 5.74 -24.22
CA ALA A 425 -6.83 5.96 -25.66
C ALA A 425 -7.75 4.93 -26.36
N ALA A 426 -7.70 3.66 -25.91
CA ALA A 426 -8.58 2.61 -26.43
C ALA A 426 -10.05 2.86 -26.08
N VAL A 427 -10.38 3.23 -24.84
CA VAL A 427 -11.76 3.56 -24.42
C VAL A 427 -12.29 4.75 -25.22
N SER A 428 -11.50 5.82 -25.34
CA SER A 428 -11.88 7.01 -26.12
C SER A 428 -12.17 6.69 -27.60
N THR A 429 -11.36 5.83 -28.22
CA THR A 429 -11.60 5.37 -29.59
C THR A 429 -12.93 4.62 -29.70
N VAL A 430 -13.22 3.74 -28.74
CA VAL A 430 -14.46 2.95 -28.72
C VAL A 430 -15.68 3.83 -28.49
N GLN A 431 -15.58 4.80 -27.57
CA GLN A 431 -16.64 5.77 -27.32
C GLN A 431 -16.95 6.57 -28.59
N THR A 432 -15.93 7.06 -29.28
CA THR A 432 -16.09 7.80 -30.55
C THR A 432 -16.81 6.94 -31.59
N SER A 433 -16.36 5.68 -31.79
CA SER A 433 -17.05 4.76 -32.70
C SER A 433 -18.48 4.44 -32.26
N PHE A 434 -18.76 4.40 -30.96
CA PHE A 434 -20.11 4.18 -30.44
C PHE A 434 -21.00 5.37 -30.77
N ASP A 435 -20.51 6.59 -30.56
CA ASP A 435 -21.26 7.82 -30.79
C ASP A 435 -21.62 7.97 -32.28
N GLU A 436 -20.69 7.63 -33.17
CA GLU A 436 -20.92 7.60 -34.64
C GLU A 436 -22.00 6.57 -35.03
N ILE A 437 -21.99 5.37 -34.44
CA ILE A 437 -22.93 4.29 -34.78
C ILE A 437 -24.28 4.47 -34.09
N SER A 438 -24.30 5.03 -32.87
CA SER A 438 -25.51 5.18 -32.02
C SER A 438 -26.57 6.06 -32.68
N TYR A 439 -26.13 7.09 -33.42
CA TYR A 439 -27.02 7.96 -34.21
C TYR A 439 -27.77 7.19 -35.32
N GLY A 440 -27.13 6.20 -35.96
CA GLY A 440 -27.78 5.33 -36.96
C GLY A 440 -28.59 4.17 -36.35
N ARG A 441 -28.13 3.60 -35.23
CA ARG A 441 -28.75 2.45 -34.55
C ARG A 441 -30.10 2.78 -33.93
N SER A 442 -30.18 3.91 -33.22
CA SER A 442 -31.42 4.39 -32.61
C SER A 442 -32.49 4.64 -33.67
N GLY A 443 -32.10 5.18 -34.82
CA GLY A 443 -32.98 5.36 -35.99
C GLY A 443 -33.53 4.03 -36.53
N LEU A 444 -32.69 3.00 -36.69
CA LEU A 444 -33.10 1.73 -37.32
C LEU A 444 -34.10 0.93 -36.48
N VAL A 445 -33.82 0.77 -35.18
CA VAL A 445 -34.72 0.05 -34.26
C VAL A 445 -36.05 0.82 -34.11
N LEU A 446 -35.99 2.15 -34.04
CA LEU A 446 -37.18 3.01 -34.00
C LEU A 446 -38.02 2.92 -35.27
N CYS A 447 -37.38 2.87 -36.44
CA CYS A 447 -38.06 2.74 -37.73
C CYS A 447 -38.93 1.48 -37.80
N ILE A 448 -38.48 0.35 -37.23
CA ILE A 448 -39.27 -0.90 -37.21
C ILE A 448 -40.59 -0.70 -36.47
N PHE A 449 -40.55 -0.03 -35.32
CA PHE A 449 -41.73 0.23 -34.51
C PHE A 449 -42.66 1.26 -35.15
N ILE A 450 -42.13 2.35 -35.70
CA ILE A 450 -42.92 3.36 -36.44
C ILE A 450 -43.59 2.74 -37.66
N LEU A 451 -42.87 1.91 -38.42
CA LEU A 451 -43.44 1.19 -39.56
C LEU A 451 -44.52 0.20 -39.12
N GLY A 452 -44.37 -0.46 -37.96
CA GLY A 452 -45.38 -1.36 -37.39
C GLY A 452 -46.68 -0.64 -37.02
N LEU A 453 -46.56 0.56 -36.43
CA LEU A 453 -47.71 1.42 -36.14
C LEU A 453 -48.37 1.93 -37.42
N PHE A 454 -47.57 2.32 -38.41
CA PHE A 454 -48.07 2.76 -39.71
C PHE A 454 -48.84 1.65 -40.43
N VAL A 455 -48.30 0.42 -40.45
CA VAL A 455 -48.97 -0.76 -41.00
C VAL A 455 -50.30 -1.03 -40.30
N SER A 456 -50.33 -0.94 -38.97
CA SER A 456 -51.53 -1.13 -38.15
C SER A 456 -52.58 -0.05 -38.45
N LEU A 457 -52.16 1.22 -38.57
CA LEU A 457 -53.04 2.34 -38.90
C LEU A 457 -53.67 2.19 -40.29
N LEU A 458 -52.90 1.82 -41.31
CA LEU A 458 -53.41 1.58 -42.66
C LEU A 458 -54.49 0.47 -42.66
N GLY A 459 -54.28 -0.60 -41.89
CA GLY A 459 -55.24 -1.68 -41.76
C GLY A 459 -56.52 -1.24 -41.03
N MET A 460 -56.40 -0.46 -39.95
CA MET A 460 -57.56 0.09 -39.23
C MET A 460 -58.39 1.04 -40.09
N ILE A 461 -57.74 1.92 -40.88
CA ILE A 461 -58.44 2.82 -41.82
C ILE A 461 -59.17 2.00 -42.89
N GLY A 462 -58.51 0.99 -43.45
CA GLY A 462 -59.11 0.09 -44.44
C GLY A 462 -60.32 -0.68 -43.89
N PHE A 463 -60.24 -1.14 -42.64
CA PHE A 463 -61.35 -1.79 -41.94
C PHE A 463 -62.52 -0.83 -41.67
N ALA A 464 -62.27 0.30 -41.00
CA ALA A 464 -63.31 1.25 -40.62
C ALA A 464 -64.06 1.79 -41.85
N ARG A 465 -63.35 2.14 -42.92
CA ARG A 465 -63.97 2.59 -44.18
C ARG A 465 -64.69 1.47 -44.94
N GLY A 466 -64.24 0.23 -44.81
CA GLY A 466 -64.90 -0.94 -45.40
C GLY A 466 -66.21 -1.31 -44.71
N VAL A 467 -66.31 -1.09 -43.40
CA VAL A 467 -67.55 -1.30 -42.63
C VAL A 467 -68.54 -0.14 -42.83
N CYS A 468 -68.07 1.11 -42.85
CA CYS A 468 -68.96 2.28 -42.94
C CYS A 468 -69.48 2.60 -44.36
N LYS A 469 -68.81 2.14 -45.43
CA LYS A 469 -69.21 2.45 -46.81
C LYS A 469 -69.07 1.24 -47.73
N ASN A 470 -70.21 0.73 -48.23
CA ASN A 470 -70.24 -0.33 -49.23
C ASN A 470 -69.45 0.10 -50.49
N ASN A 471 -68.57 -0.78 -50.98
CA ASN A 471 -67.72 -0.59 -52.18
C ASN A 471 -66.63 0.51 -52.10
N SER A 472 -66.13 0.83 -50.90
CA SER A 472 -64.99 1.77 -50.77
C SER A 472 -63.70 1.20 -51.39
N LYS A 473 -63.07 1.96 -52.31
CA LYS A 473 -61.72 1.66 -52.84
C LYS A 473 -60.64 1.62 -51.74
N MET A 474 -60.90 2.19 -50.56
CA MET A 474 -59.95 2.16 -49.44
C MET A 474 -59.81 0.81 -48.75
N VAL A 475 -60.68 -0.17 -49.05
CA VAL A 475 -60.48 -1.57 -48.63
C VAL A 475 -59.18 -2.15 -49.23
N HIS A 476 -58.67 -1.58 -50.32
CA HIS A 476 -57.36 -1.97 -50.87
C HIS A 476 -56.17 -1.60 -49.97
N LEU A 477 -56.32 -0.69 -49.00
CA LEU A 477 -55.28 -0.40 -48.01
C LEU A 477 -54.96 -1.62 -47.13
N LEU A 478 -55.91 -2.54 -46.95
CA LEU A 478 -55.65 -3.80 -46.26
C LEU A 478 -54.60 -4.65 -47.00
N HIS A 479 -54.54 -4.59 -48.34
CA HIS A 479 -53.48 -5.29 -49.10
C HIS A 479 -52.10 -4.74 -48.79
N VAL A 480 -51.99 -3.41 -48.78
CA VAL A 480 -50.74 -2.72 -48.46
C VAL A 480 -50.33 -3.02 -47.01
N SER A 481 -51.28 -2.97 -46.08
CA SER A 481 -51.07 -3.27 -44.67
C SER A 481 -50.53 -4.69 -44.45
N TRP A 482 -51.18 -5.74 -44.95
CA TRP A 482 -50.69 -7.10 -44.69
C TRP A 482 -49.37 -7.42 -45.43
N ILE A 483 -49.13 -6.87 -46.62
CA ILE A 483 -47.84 -7.06 -47.33
C ILE A 483 -46.70 -6.40 -46.55
N LEU A 484 -46.85 -5.13 -46.17
CA LEU A 484 -45.86 -4.41 -45.38
C LEU A 484 -45.68 -5.04 -44.00
N GLY A 485 -46.76 -5.54 -43.38
CA GLY A 485 -46.71 -6.24 -42.10
C GLY A 485 -45.88 -7.53 -42.14
N VAL A 486 -45.97 -8.30 -43.22
CA VAL A 486 -45.14 -9.50 -43.39
C VAL A 486 -43.68 -9.15 -43.68
N LEU A 487 -43.41 -8.12 -44.50
CA LEU A 487 -42.03 -7.65 -44.71
C LEU A 487 -41.39 -7.16 -43.41
N LEU A 488 -42.14 -6.39 -42.61
CA LEU A 488 -41.70 -5.94 -41.31
C LEU A 488 -41.50 -7.09 -40.32
N CYS A 489 -42.33 -8.13 -40.38
CA CYS A 489 -42.19 -9.34 -39.58
C CYS A 489 -40.85 -10.04 -39.86
N ILE A 490 -40.44 -10.16 -41.12
CA ILE A 490 -39.16 -10.76 -41.53
C ILE A 490 -38.00 -9.94 -40.94
N ILE A 491 -38.02 -8.61 -41.12
CA ILE A 491 -36.98 -7.72 -40.58
C ILE A 491 -36.93 -7.82 -39.05
N SER A 492 -38.08 -7.85 -38.39
CA SER A 492 -38.18 -7.92 -36.92
C SER A 492 -37.59 -9.22 -36.39
N PHE A 493 -37.85 -10.36 -37.03
CA PHE A 493 -37.22 -11.63 -36.62
C PHE A 493 -35.69 -11.61 -36.75
N VAL A 494 -35.16 -11.01 -37.81
CA VAL A 494 -33.70 -10.85 -37.99
C VAL A 494 -33.12 -9.94 -36.91
N VAL A 495 -33.73 -8.77 -36.67
CA VAL A 495 -33.23 -7.81 -35.68
C VAL A 495 -33.32 -8.35 -34.25
N ALA A 496 -34.41 -9.04 -33.90
CA ALA A 496 -34.53 -9.71 -32.61
C ALA A 496 -33.40 -10.74 -32.40
N SER A 497 -33.11 -11.55 -33.42
CA SER A 497 -32.03 -12.55 -33.39
C SER A 497 -30.66 -11.91 -33.17
N LEU A 498 -30.35 -10.82 -33.89
CA LEU A 498 -29.09 -10.09 -33.72
C LEU A 498 -28.96 -9.49 -32.31
N LEU A 499 -30.05 -8.98 -31.74
CA LEU A 499 -30.03 -8.43 -30.38
C LEU A 499 -29.82 -9.50 -29.29
N ILE A 500 -30.32 -10.72 -29.48
CA ILE A 500 -30.03 -11.85 -28.57
C ILE A 500 -28.55 -12.23 -28.68
N ALA A 501 -27.99 -12.29 -29.89
CA ALA A 501 -26.56 -12.55 -30.08
C ALA A 501 -25.69 -11.46 -29.43
N VAL A 502 -26.08 -10.18 -29.52
CA VAL A 502 -25.40 -9.09 -28.79
C VAL A 502 -25.56 -9.23 -27.28
N SER A 503 -26.69 -9.76 -26.79
CA SER A 503 -26.87 -10.04 -25.36
C SER A 503 -25.93 -11.15 -24.87
N ALA A 504 -25.63 -12.15 -25.71
CA ALA A 504 -24.59 -13.14 -25.41
C ALA A 504 -23.20 -12.52 -25.30
N LEU A 505 -22.87 -11.51 -26.13
CA LEU A 505 -21.61 -10.76 -26.00
C LEU A 505 -21.52 -10.02 -24.65
N TRP A 506 -22.61 -9.39 -24.21
CA TRP A 506 -22.66 -8.72 -22.91
C TRP A 506 -22.49 -9.69 -21.75
N TYR A 507 -23.14 -10.86 -21.85
CA TYR A 507 -23.01 -11.93 -20.87
C TYR A 507 -21.59 -12.49 -20.77
N ASP A 508 -20.96 -12.79 -21.91
CA ASP A 508 -19.57 -13.23 -21.96
C ASP A 508 -18.66 -12.14 -21.35
N GLY A 509 -18.98 -10.88 -21.58
CA GLY A 509 -18.29 -9.75 -20.96
C GLY A 509 -18.33 -9.74 -19.43
N CYS A 510 -19.46 -10.06 -18.83
CA CYS A 510 -19.56 -10.24 -17.38
C CYS A 510 -18.62 -11.34 -16.87
N LYS A 511 -18.57 -12.48 -17.56
CA LYS A 511 -17.69 -13.58 -17.18
C LYS A 511 -16.21 -13.21 -17.32
N TYR A 512 -15.84 -12.51 -18.39
CA TYR A 512 -14.46 -12.05 -18.56
C TYR A 512 -14.05 -11.07 -17.46
N LEU A 513 -14.95 -10.15 -17.11
CA LEU A 513 -14.73 -9.21 -16.02
C LEU A 513 -14.45 -9.96 -14.71
N ASP A 514 -15.31 -10.89 -14.32
CA ASP A 514 -15.13 -11.71 -13.11
C ASP A 514 -13.79 -12.49 -13.13
N MET A 515 -13.42 -13.04 -14.28
CA MET A 515 -12.18 -13.82 -14.44
C MET A 515 -10.93 -12.96 -14.27
N ILE A 516 -10.89 -11.79 -14.91
CA ILE A 516 -9.72 -10.90 -14.86
C ILE A 516 -9.53 -10.38 -13.43
N VAL A 517 -10.61 -10.00 -12.78
CA VAL A 517 -10.67 -9.58 -11.38
C VAL A 517 -10.12 -10.64 -10.44
N THR A 518 -10.48 -11.90 -10.69
CA THR A 518 -10.04 -13.03 -9.87
C THR A 518 -8.54 -13.29 -10.07
N ASN A 519 -8.05 -13.15 -11.30
CA ASN A 519 -6.63 -13.33 -11.63
C ASN A 519 -6.19 -12.51 -12.85
N MET A 520 -5.53 -11.39 -12.60
CA MET A 520 -5.02 -10.50 -13.66
C MET A 520 -3.71 -10.97 -14.30
N ALA A 521 -2.95 -11.83 -13.62
CA ALA A 521 -1.59 -12.20 -14.01
C ALA A 521 -1.45 -12.80 -15.43
N PRO A 522 -2.39 -13.61 -15.94
CA PRO A 522 -2.32 -14.16 -17.29
C PRO A 522 -2.48 -13.10 -18.38
N TYR A 523 -3.11 -11.97 -18.06
CA TYR A 523 -3.62 -11.00 -19.05
C TYR A 523 -2.82 -9.69 -19.08
N PHE A 524 -2.19 -9.32 -17.97
CA PHE A 524 -1.43 -8.07 -17.84
C PHE A 524 0.06 -8.29 -17.56
N SER A 525 0.82 -7.21 -17.45
CA SER A 525 2.21 -7.29 -16.99
C SER A 525 2.28 -7.79 -15.54
N ALA A 526 3.41 -8.39 -15.14
CA ALA A 526 3.57 -8.88 -13.78
C ALA A 526 3.48 -7.73 -12.76
N GLU A 527 3.97 -6.56 -13.14
CA GLU A 527 3.98 -5.33 -12.36
C GLU A 527 2.56 -4.77 -12.22
N THR A 528 1.85 -4.64 -13.34
CA THR A 528 0.47 -4.15 -13.38
C THR A 528 -0.46 -5.06 -12.59
N SER A 529 -0.36 -6.38 -12.83
CA SER A 529 -1.18 -7.37 -12.14
C SER A 529 -0.88 -7.43 -10.65
N SER A 530 0.39 -7.38 -10.22
CA SER A 530 0.76 -7.38 -8.81
C SER A 530 0.16 -6.17 -8.06
N ILE A 531 0.32 -4.96 -8.61
CA ILE A 531 -0.18 -3.73 -7.97
C ILE A 531 -1.72 -3.74 -7.92
N LEU A 532 -2.39 -3.97 -9.05
CA LEU A 532 -3.85 -3.92 -9.11
C LEU A 532 -4.50 -5.08 -8.32
N THR A 533 -3.94 -6.28 -8.39
CA THR A 533 -4.42 -7.43 -7.58
C THR A 533 -4.28 -7.12 -6.10
N SER A 534 -3.18 -6.46 -5.69
CA SER A 534 -3.02 -6.07 -4.29
C SER A 534 -4.08 -5.05 -3.84
N CYS A 535 -4.39 -4.06 -4.67
CA CYS A 535 -5.49 -3.12 -4.42
C CYS A 535 -6.85 -3.82 -4.30
N ILE A 536 -7.17 -4.70 -5.26
CA ILE A 536 -8.41 -5.47 -5.33
C ILE A 536 -8.60 -6.31 -4.06
N GLN A 537 -7.61 -7.13 -3.74
CA GLN A 537 -7.62 -8.04 -2.59
C GLN A 537 -7.42 -7.33 -1.24
N GLY A 538 -7.27 -6.01 -1.23
CA GLY A 538 -6.99 -5.22 -0.03
C GLY A 538 -5.67 -5.61 0.65
N THR A 539 -4.71 -6.13 -0.10
CA THR A 539 -3.36 -6.47 0.40
C THR A 539 -2.38 -5.32 0.14
N SER A 540 -1.21 -5.37 0.78
CA SER A 540 -0.24 -4.27 0.74
C SER A 540 0.31 -4.03 -0.67
N THR A 541 0.01 -2.85 -1.23
CA THR A 541 0.68 -2.37 -2.46
C THR A 541 2.17 -2.12 -2.24
N LEU A 542 2.61 -1.82 -1.01
CA LEU A 542 4.03 -1.73 -0.67
C LEU A 542 4.74 -3.07 -0.91
N ALA A 543 4.09 -4.18 -0.56
CA ALA A 543 4.61 -5.52 -0.83
C ALA A 543 4.62 -5.83 -2.33
N ALA A 544 3.57 -5.43 -3.06
CA ALA A 544 3.52 -5.56 -4.52
C ALA A 544 4.64 -4.77 -5.23
N LEU A 545 5.06 -3.64 -4.65
CA LEU A 545 6.20 -2.82 -5.09
C LEU A 545 7.56 -3.32 -4.59
N GLN A 546 7.60 -4.42 -3.82
CA GLN A 546 8.81 -4.97 -3.19
C GLN A 546 9.52 -3.99 -2.23
N MET A 547 8.78 -3.07 -1.64
CA MET A 547 9.31 -2.03 -0.76
C MET A 547 9.28 -2.38 0.75
N THR A 548 8.72 -3.52 1.12
CA THR A 548 8.63 -3.96 2.52
C THR A 548 9.97 -3.93 3.28
N PRO A 549 11.09 -4.45 2.75
CA PRO A 549 12.38 -4.40 3.45
C PRO A 549 12.91 -2.98 3.59
N ALA A 550 12.70 -2.14 2.58
CA ALA A 550 13.10 -0.73 2.57
C ALA A 550 12.37 0.06 3.66
N TYR A 551 11.04 -0.14 3.77
CA TYR A 551 10.22 0.48 4.79
C TYR A 551 10.64 0.06 6.20
N THR A 552 10.79 -1.25 6.44
CA THR A 552 11.20 -1.81 7.74
C THR A 552 12.54 -1.23 8.20
N ALA A 553 13.53 -1.19 7.30
CA ALA A 553 14.83 -0.62 7.60
C ALA A 553 14.75 0.88 7.94
N SER A 554 13.95 1.63 7.19
CA SER A 554 13.77 3.07 7.41
C SER A 554 13.07 3.38 8.74
N CYS A 555 12.04 2.61 9.09
CA CYS A 555 11.25 2.78 10.31
C CYS A 555 12.10 2.49 11.55
N GLY A 556 12.80 1.35 11.56
CA GLY A 556 13.68 0.98 12.67
C GLY A 556 14.84 1.95 12.84
N LEU A 557 15.36 2.53 11.75
CA LEU A 557 16.42 3.54 11.81
C LEU A 557 15.92 4.88 12.37
N PHE A 558 14.76 5.37 11.91
CA PHE A 558 14.14 6.59 12.43
C PHE A 558 13.87 6.50 13.93
N GLU A 559 13.27 5.40 14.40
CA GLU A 559 12.98 5.18 15.82
C GLU A 559 14.25 5.18 16.67
N ARG A 560 15.27 4.42 16.26
CA ARG A 560 16.52 4.33 17.03
C ARG A 560 17.27 5.66 17.06
N LEU A 561 17.24 6.43 15.98
CA LEU A 561 17.80 7.79 15.97
C LEU A 561 17.01 8.74 16.86
N SER A 562 15.69 8.61 16.93
CA SER A 562 14.86 9.38 17.87
C SER A 562 15.15 9.04 19.32
N VAL A 563 15.35 7.76 19.65
CA VAL A 563 15.79 7.32 20.99
C VAL A 563 17.21 7.82 21.30
N ALA A 564 18.11 7.82 20.32
CA ALA A 564 19.45 8.38 20.50
C ALA A 564 19.42 9.88 20.85
N GLN A 565 18.42 10.62 20.35
CA GLN A 565 18.21 12.04 20.66
C GLN A 565 17.70 12.31 22.08
N SER A 566 17.09 11.31 22.74
CA SER A 566 16.58 11.47 24.11
C SER A 566 17.62 11.19 25.19
N VAL A 567 18.83 10.75 24.81
CA VAL A 567 19.95 10.58 25.75
C VAL A 567 20.31 11.93 26.37
N ALA A 568 20.45 11.97 27.70
CA ALA A 568 20.79 13.16 28.47
C ALA A 568 22.16 13.00 29.18
N PRO A 569 23.30 13.18 28.47
CA PRO A 569 24.63 12.90 29.00
C PRO A 569 24.99 13.77 30.21
N LEU A 570 24.51 15.01 30.23
CA LEU A 570 24.76 15.97 31.32
C LEU A 570 24.05 15.54 32.61
N THR A 571 22.87 14.94 32.53
CA THR A 571 22.16 14.40 33.71
C THR A 571 22.94 13.24 34.32
N THR A 572 23.47 12.33 33.48
CA THR A 572 24.32 11.23 33.97
C THR A 572 25.63 11.76 34.56
N PHE A 573 26.21 12.82 33.99
CA PHE A 573 27.37 13.49 34.57
C PHE A 573 27.05 14.15 35.92
N GLN A 574 25.89 14.78 36.08
CA GLN A 574 25.46 15.35 37.36
C GLN A 574 25.38 14.29 38.46
N GLN A 575 24.97 13.05 38.13
CA GLN A 575 25.02 11.94 39.11
C GLN A 575 26.45 11.64 39.57
N LEU A 576 27.42 11.70 38.64
CA LEU A 576 28.83 11.53 38.97
C LEU A 576 29.34 12.71 39.83
N GLN A 577 28.94 13.94 39.48
CA GLN A 577 29.31 15.14 40.24
C GLN A 577 28.75 15.13 41.67
N ASN A 578 27.54 14.61 41.85
CA ASN A 578 26.86 14.54 43.14
C ASN A 578 27.29 13.35 44.02
N ASN A 579 28.24 12.54 43.57
CA ASN A 579 28.79 11.46 44.38
C ASN A 579 29.50 12.05 45.63
N PRO A 580 29.16 11.62 46.86
CA PRO A 580 29.72 12.18 48.08
C PRO A 580 31.19 11.80 48.34
N ILE A 581 31.87 11.10 47.43
CA ILE A 581 33.23 10.57 47.65
C ILE A 581 34.26 11.62 48.11
N THR A 582 34.10 12.91 47.76
CA THR A 582 35.06 13.97 48.09
C THR A 582 34.74 14.74 49.38
N VAL A 583 33.63 14.43 50.07
CA VAL A 583 33.18 15.18 51.25
C VAL A 583 33.79 14.68 52.57
N TYR A 584 34.50 13.55 52.53
CA TYR A 584 35.04 12.90 53.72
C TYR A 584 36.39 13.49 54.16
N GLY A 585 36.52 13.70 55.47
CA GLY A 585 37.75 14.13 56.14
C GLY A 585 38.20 13.14 57.21
N LEU A 586 39.29 13.46 57.90
CA LEU A 586 39.85 12.60 58.97
C LEU A 586 38.85 12.31 60.10
N SER A 587 38.01 13.29 60.48
CA SER A 587 37.02 13.13 61.54
C SER A 587 36.00 12.03 61.26
N ASP A 588 35.65 11.82 59.99
CA ASP A 588 34.69 10.76 59.60
C ASP A 588 35.24 9.37 59.87
N PHE A 589 36.58 9.22 59.92
CA PHE A 589 37.26 7.98 60.27
C PHE A 589 37.41 7.79 61.78
N GLY A 590 36.93 8.72 62.60
CA GLY A 590 37.10 8.70 64.05
C GLY A 590 38.38 9.40 64.56
N TYR A 591 39.07 10.16 63.70
CA TYR A 591 40.25 10.92 64.13
C TYR A 591 39.87 12.14 64.97
N SER A 592 40.60 12.36 66.06
CA SER A 592 40.52 13.57 66.88
C SER A 592 41.91 14.06 67.27
N ALA A 593 42.14 15.37 67.08
CA ALA A 593 43.37 16.02 67.53
C ALA A 593 43.52 15.97 69.06
N ASP A 594 42.41 16.00 69.80
CA ASP A 594 42.41 15.91 71.27
C ASP A 594 42.82 14.51 71.73
N ILE A 595 42.32 13.47 71.07
CA ILE A 595 42.72 12.08 71.33
C ILE A 595 44.21 11.90 71.01
N GLN A 596 44.68 12.45 69.88
CA GLN A 596 46.10 12.40 69.52
C GLN A 596 46.99 13.09 70.57
N ALA A 597 46.57 14.25 71.08
CA ALA A 597 47.27 14.98 72.13
C ALA A 597 47.26 14.21 73.46
N SER A 598 46.13 13.58 73.80
CA SER A 598 46.01 12.72 74.98
C SER A 598 46.95 11.53 74.90
N LEU A 599 46.95 10.80 73.78
CA LEU A 599 47.86 9.66 73.55
C LEU A 599 49.33 10.09 73.60
N LEU A 600 49.68 11.25 73.04
CA LEU A 600 51.03 11.81 73.16
C LEU A 600 51.40 12.10 74.62
N SER A 601 50.49 12.73 75.38
CA SER A 601 50.74 13.04 76.79
C SER A 601 50.91 11.78 77.65
N GLU A 602 50.14 10.73 77.36
CA GLU A 602 50.22 9.43 78.01
C GLU A 602 51.54 8.71 77.66
N ALA A 603 51.93 8.72 76.39
CA ALA A 603 53.23 8.20 75.96
C ALA A 603 54.38 8.89 76.69
N LEU A 604 54.37 10.23 76.81
CA LEU A 604 55.41 10.99 77.51
C LEU A 604 55.41 10.74 79.02
N ARG A 605 54.22 10.62 79.64
CA ARG A 605 54.07 10.34 81.08
C ARG A 605 54.72 9.01 81.46
N ASP A 606 54.57 8.00 80.61
CA ASP A 606 54.99 6.64 80.94
C ASP A 606 56.46 6.36 80.57
N MET A 607 57.15 7.27 79.88
CA MET A 607 58.57 7.13 79.51
C MET A 607 59.55 7.30 80.70
N PRO A 608 60.49 6.36 80.90
CA PRO A 608 61.58 6.50 81.87
C PRO A 608 62.76 7.30 81.27
N PRO A 609 63.58 8.10 81.99
CA PRO A 609 63.36 8.89 83.19
C PRO A 609 63.00 10.37 82.84
N GLN A 610 61.71 10.71 82.94
CA GLN A 610 61.06 12.00 83.31
C GLN A 610 61.59 13.37 82.79
N LYS A 611 62.49 13.44 81.80
CA LYS A 611 62.88 14.71 81.13
C LYS A 611 62.54 14.78 79.64
N VAL A 612 61.85 13.79 79.12
CA VAL A 612 61.47 13.76 77.71
C VAL A 612 60.29 14.70 77.47
N THR A 613 60.47 15.73 76.66
CA THR A 613 59.39 16.65 76.24
C THR A 613 59.24 16.59 74.73
N ALA A 614 58.01 16.37 74.26
CA ALA A 614 57.65 16.46 72.85
C ALA A 614 56.43 17.37 72.70
N THR A 615 56.44 18.21 71.68
CA THR A 615 55.33 19.11 71.31
C THR A 615 54.44 18.51 70.23
N ASN A 616 54.92 17.48 69.52
CA ASN A 616 54.15 16.76 68.52
C ASN A 616 54.62 15.29 68.40
N VAL A 617 53.75 14.45 67.84
CA VAL A 617 53.99 13.01 67.70
C VAL A 617 55.10 12.68 66.70
N GLY A 618 55.42 13.59 65.77
CA GLY A 618 56.53 13.40 64.83
C GLY A 618 57.87 13.23 65.53
N GLN A 619 58.06 13.84 66.70
CA GLN A 619 59.26 13.67 67.52
C GLN A 619 59.37 12.27 68.14
N LEU A 620 58.28 11.50 68.19
CA LEU A 620 58.31 10.09 68.59
C LEU A 620 58.90 9.17 67.51
N GLU A 621 59.11 9.65 66.27
CA GLU A 621 59.82 8.90 65.22
C GLU A 621 61.34 8.94 65.40
N THR A 622 61.86 9.86 66.21
CA THR A 622 63.28 9.98 66.56
C THR A 622 63.48 9.96 68.09
N PRO A 623 63.00 8.93 68.81
CA PRO A 623 62.97 8.92 70.27
C PRO A 623 64.36 9.02 70.91
N TRP A 624 65.44 8.68 70.22
CA TRP A 624 66.80 8.90 70.74
C TRP A 624 67.14 10.39 70.92
N GLU A 625 66.61 11.28 70.07
CA GLU A 625 66.81 12.74 70.20
C GLU A 625 66.13 13.27 71.46
N LEU A 626 64.95 12.72 71.77
CA LEU A 626 64.19 13.03 72.98
C LEU A 626 64.92 12.63 74.27
N TYR A 627 65.80 11.63 74.19
CA TYR A 627 66.63 11.16 75.31
C TYR A 627 68.04 11.77 75.28
N GLU A 628 68.32 12.69 74.35
CA GLU A 628 69.64 13.27 74.12
C GLU A 628 70.72 12.21 73.85
N THR A 629 70.37 11.12 73.15
CA THR A 629 71.30 10.04 72.77
C THR A 629 71.29 9.75 71.27
N THR A 630 72.13 8.81 70.85
CA THR A 630 72.15 8.31 69.47
C THR A 630 71.40 6.98 69.36
N LEU A 631 70.82 6.69 68.20
CA LEU A 631 70.17 5.41 67.90
C LEU A 631 71.07 4.20 68.22
N ALA A 632 72.37 4.29 67.90
CA ALA A 632 73.36 3.25 68.14
C ALA A 632 73.56 2.92 69.63
N SER A 633 73.24 3.84 70.55
CA SER A 633 73.37 3.63 72.00
C SER A 633 72.41 2.57 72.56
N ALA A 634 71.42 2.14 71.79
CA ALA A 634 70.47 1.08 72.15
C ALA A 634 70.66 -0.22 71.33
N ASP A 635 71.79 -0.37 70.63
CA ASP A 635 72.06 -1.48 69.69
C ASP A 635 71.02 -1.58 68.54
N CYS A 636 70.36 -0.47 68.20
CA CYS A 636 69.44 -0.35 67.08
C CYS A 636 70.13 0.36 65.91
N LYS A 637 69.68 0.08 64.68
CA LYS A 637 70.27 0.64 63.45
C LYS A 637 69.22 1.37 62.63
N ALA A 638 69.68 2.30 61.80
CA ALA A 638 68.79 3.13 60.97
C ALA A 638 68.07 2.31 59.88
N ASP A 639 68.61 1.15 59.51
CA ASP A 639 68.03 0.19 58.56
C ASP A 639 67.10 -0.84 59.21
N ASP A 640 66.87 -0.76 60.53
CA ASP A 640 65.85 -1.57 61.18
C ASP A 640 64.45 -1.25 60.63
N ALA A 641 63.54 -2.23 60.65
CA ALA A 641 62.19 -2.08 60.10
C ALA A 641 61.36 -0.99 60.80
N ASP A 642 61.59 -0.75 62.10
CA ASP A 642 61.09 0.41 62.84
C ASP A 642 62.15 0.81 63.89
N PRO A 643 63.10 1.70 63.54
CA PRO A 643 64.23 2.04 64.41
C PRO A 643 63.79 2.68 65.73
N ALA A 644 62.72 3.47 65.69
CA ALA A 644 62.13 4.08 66.87
C ALA A 644 61.48 3.05 67.80
N MET A 645 60.84 2.02 67.23
CA MET A 645 60.31 0.90 68.02
C MET A 645 61.43 0.09 68.68
N CYS A 646 62.48 -0.23 67.93
CA CYS A 646 63.65 -0.94 68.46
C CYS A 646 64.22 -0.19 69.66
N PHE A 647 64.45 1.13 69.51
CA PHE A 647 65.00 1.98 70.56
C PHE A 647 64.11 1.97 71.81
N MET A 648 62.80 2.16 71.64
CA MET A 648 61.87 2.22 72.77
C MET A 648 61.65 0.86 73.44
N LEU A 649 61.74 -0.25 72.71
CA LEU A 649 61.65 -1.59 73.30
C LEU A 649 62.81 -1.87 74.28
N LYS A 650 64.00 -1.32 74.00
CA LYS A 650 65.16 -1.37 74.92
C LYS A 650 65.00 -0.44 76.12
N LYS A 651 64.33 0.70 75.95
CA LYS A 651 64.09 1.66 77.04
C LYS A 651 62.95 1.26 77.96
N CYS A 652 61.88 0.67 77.42
CA CYS A 652 60.63 0.52 78.15
C CYS A 652 60.28 -0.88 78.62
N ASN A 653 61.10 -1.91 78.38
CA ASN A 653 60.76 -3.33 78.60
C ASN A 653 59.55 -3.77 77.75
N ALA A 654 59.57 -5.01 77.26
CA ALA A 654 58.47 -5.54 76.45
C ALA A 654 57.17 -5.64 77.25
N GLY A 655 56.06 -5.17 76.68
CA GLY A 655 54.72 -5.26 77.28
C GLY A 655 54.44 -4.29 78.44
N SER A 656 55.32 -3.32 78.69
CA SER A 656 55.06 -2.27 79.69
C SER A 656 54.05 -1.22 79.19
N SER A 657 53.45 -0.49 80.12
CA SER A 657 52.59 0.66 79.79
C SER A 657 53.33 1.71 78.97
N CYS A 658 54.63 1.93 79.23
CA CYS A 658 55.45 2.83 78.41
C CYS A 658 55.47 2.42 76.94
N LEU A 659 55.78 1.14 76.65
CA LEU A 659 55.94 0.70 75.27
C LEU A 659 54.59 0.71 74.54
N VAL A 660 53.50 0.33 75.22
CA VAL A 660 52.14 0.36 74.69
C VAL A 660 51.69 1.79 74.40
N ALA A 661 51.84 2.72 75.35
CA ALA A 661 51.46 4.12 75.16
C ALA A 661 52.25 4.80 74.03
N PHE A 662 53.56 4.54 73.94
CA PHE A 662 54.40 5.00 72.84
C PHE A 662 53.95 4.43 71.47
N GLN A 663 53.64 3.13 71.44
CA GLN A 663 53.12 2.44 70.26
C GLN A 663 51.79 3.06 69.82
N ASP A 664 50.84 3.20 70.73
CA ASP A 664 49.50 3.72 70.46
C ASP A 664 49.54 5.14 69.89
N ALA A 665 50.33 6.04 70.50
CA ALA A 665 50.47 7.41 70.02
C ALA A 665 51.02 7.48 68.58
N ARG A 666 52.04 6.66 68.26
CA ARG A 666 52.65 6.60 66.91
C ARG A 666 51.74 5.91 65.89
N ILE A 667 51.13 4.78 66.26
CA ILE A 667 50.25 4.00 65.39
C ILE A 667 49.03 4.84 64.99
N TYR A 668 48.41 5.54 65.95
CA TYR A 668 47.28 6.43 65.69
C TYR A 668 47.67 7.58 64.73
N ALA A 669 48.83 8.22 64.94
CA ALA A 669 49.32 9.29 64.06
C ALA A 669 49.67 8.79 62.66
N LYS A 670 50.38 7.65 62.54
CA LYS A 670 50.73 7.05 61.25
C LYS A 670 49.47 6.64 60.46
N ALA A 671 48.48 6.07 61.12
CA ALA A 671 47.20 5.73 60.51
C ALA A 671 46.45 6.98 60.03
N ALA A 672 46.40 8.05 60.84
CA ALA A 672 45.81 9.33 60.44
C ALA A 672 46.51 9.95 59.22
N VAL A 673 47.85 10.00 59.20
CA VAL A 673 48.63 10.47 58.04
C VAL A 673 48.34 9.62 56.79
N LYS A 674 48.23 8.29 56.95
CA LYS A 674 47.93 7.38 55.84
C LYS A 674 46.51 7.60 55.29
N ILE A 675 45.51 7.77 56.16
CA ILE A 675 44.13 8.09 55.77
C ILE A 675 44.10 9.43 55.01
N GLN A 676 44.73 10.48 55.57
CA GLN A 676 44.77 11.79 54.94
C GLN A 676 45.44 11.75 53.56
N SER A 677 46.55 11.03 53.42
CA SER A 677 47.25 10.82 52.16
C SER A 677 46.36 10.12 51.12
N ASN A 678 45.66 9.06 51.52
CA ASN A 678 44.73 8.35 50.65
C ASN A 678 43.52 9.22 50.25
N LEU A 679 42.97 10.02 51.17
CA LEU A 679 41.90 10.98 50.86
C LEU A 679 42.36 12.01 49.82
N TYR A 680 43.60 12.53 49.93
CA TYR A 680 44.13 13.47 48.94
C TYR A 680 44.34 12.83 47.56
N MET A 681 44.85 11.60 47.49
CA MET A 681 44.94 10.85 46.22
C MET A 681 43.56 10.59 45.62
N MET A 682 42.60 10.18 46.45
CA MET A 682 41.23 9.91 46.01
C MET A 682 40.58 11.17 45.44
N ASN A 683 40.73 12.31 46.13
CA ASN A 683 40.27 13.59 45.62
C ASN A 683 41.00 14.00 44.34
N GLN A 684 42.30 13.73 44.21
CA GLN A 684 43.03 13.98 42.96
C GLN A 684 42.51 13.14 41.79
N ASP A 685 42.29 11.84 42.00
CA ASP A 685 41.79 10.93 40.96
C ASP A 685 40.33 11.24 40.59
N TYR A 686 39.51 11.63 41.57
CA TYR A 686 38.08 11.88 41.37
C TYR A 686 37.80 13.28 40.81
N GLN A 687 38.17 14.33 41.54
CA GLN A 687 37.87 15.74 41.17
C GLN A 687 39.08 16.47 40.57
N GLY A 688 40.31 16.13 40.97
CA GLY A 688 41.54 16.80 40.53
C GLY A 688 41.85 18.09 41.30
N ASN A 689 42.91 18.78 40.87
CA ASN A 689 43.37 20.07 41.40
C ASN A 689 43.72 20.09 42.90
N THR A 690 44.17 18.98 43.48
CA THR A 690 44.57 18.93 44.91
C THR A 690 46.07 19.13 45.14
N ASN A 691 46.84 19.51 44.11
CA ASN A 691 48.32 19.57 44.12
C ASN A 691 48.97 18.24 44.57
N TYR A 692 48.25 17.12 44.44
CA TYR A 692 48.70 15.78 44.80
C TYR A 692 48.93 14.93 43.55
N ASN A 693 49.72 13.86 43.67
CA ASN A 693 49.91 12.91 42.57
C ASN A 693 48.71 11.94 42.49
N ASN A 694 48.33 11.56 41.27
CA ASN A 694 47.36 10.50 41.04
C ASN A 694 47.82 9.18 41.67
N SER A 695 46.86 8.29 41.96
CA SER A 695 47.20 6.97 42.52
C SER A 695 48.07 6.16 41.57
N LYS A 696 48.90 5.28 42.14
CA LYS A 696 49.77 4.40 41.36
C LYS A 696 48.92 3.51 40.45
N GLY A 697 49.15 3.59 39.15
CA GLY A 697 48.38 2.83 38.15
C GLY A 697 47.07 3.51 37.71
N TRP A 698 46.85 4.79 38.05
CA TRP A 698 45.68 5.55 37.62
C TRP A 698 45.53 5.55 36.08
N PRO A 699 44.40 5.07 35.53
CA PRO A 699 44.21 4.94 34.09
C PRO A 699 43.96 6.29 33.38
N GLY A 700 43.69 7.37 34.12
CA GLY A 700 43.34 8.66 33.54
C GLY A 700 44.50 9.57 33.14
N GLY A 701 45.74 9.11 33.31
CA GLY A 701 46.92 9.95 33.09
C GLY A 701 46.87 11.18 34.02
N SER A 702 46.89 12.38 33.45
CA SER A 702 46.78 13.64 34.20
C SER A 702 45.34 14.10 34.46
N GLN A 703 44.33 13.41 33.92
CA GLN A 703 42.93 13.80 34.09
C GLN A 703 42.26 13.08 35.26
N SER A 704 41.45 13.82 36.01
CA SER A 704 40.53 13.28 37.01
C SER A 704 39.27 12.73 36.33
N LEU A 705 38.56 11.84 37.03
CA LEU A 705 37.32 11.24 36.54
C LEU A 705 36.24 12.29 36.24
N LEU A 706 36.06 13.31 37.10
CA LEU A 706 35.08 14.38 36.85
C LEU A 706 35.46 15.24 35.64
N ASN A 707 36.75 15.59 35.46
CA ASN A 707 37.17 16.39 34.31
C ASN A 707 37.00 15.62 32.99
N ALA A 708 37.40 14.35 32.97
CA ALA A 708 37.19 13.47 31.82
C ALA A 708 35.69 13.27 31.54
N GLY A 709 34.89 13.06 32.60
CA GLY A 709 33.44 12.88 32.52
C GLY A 709 32.71 14.10 31.98
N LEU A 710 33.08 15.31 32.42
CA LEU A 710 32.52 16.57 31.94
C LEU A 710 32.84 16.79 30.45
N SER A 711 34.10 16.57 30.07
CA SER A 711 34.55 16.70 28.67
C SER A 711 33.77 15.75 27.76
N TYR A 712 33.64 14.49 28.16
CA TYR A 712 32.86 13.48 27.44
C TYR A 712 31.38 13.85 27.35
N ALA A 713 30.73 14.17 28.48
CA ALA A 713 29.31 14.49 28.53
C ALA A 713 28.99 15.76 27.73
N THR A 714 29.84 16.78 27.77
CA THR A 714 29.68 18.01 26.98
C THR A 714 29.78 17.71 25.49
N LYS A 715 30.78 16.92 25.07
CA LYS A 715 30.95 16.53 23.67
C LYS A 715 29.78 15.68 23.17
N LEU A 716 29.30 14.73 23.97
CA LEU A 716 28.13 13.90 23.66
C LEU A 716 26.84 14.71 23.62
N ASN A 717 26.65 15.64 24.55
CA ASN A 717 25.50 16.52 24.53
C ASN A 717 25.47 17.40 23.28
N ALA A 718 26.62 17.98 22.89
CA ALA A 718 26.72 18.72 21.64
C ALA A 718 26.40 17.85 20.42
N PHE A 719 26.91 16.62 20.36
CA PHE A 719 26.61 15.68 19.29
C PHE A 719 25.11 15.36 19.21
N VAL A 720 24.49 14.98 20.32
CA VAL A 720 23.08 14.57 20.39
C VAL A 720 22.12 15.73 20.08
N THR A 721 22.49 16.97 20.44
CA THR A 721 21.62 18.15 20.25
C THR A 721 21.85 18.89 18.93
N THR A 722 22.99 18.70 18.26
CA THR A 722 23.32 19.45 17.03
C THR A 722 23.52 18.56 15.81
N GLN A 723 24.14 17.39 15.95
CA GLN A 723 24.49 16.52 14.82
C GLN A 723 23.40 15.49 14.51
N LEU A 724 22.73 14.95 15.53
CA LEU A 724 21.64 13.98 15.33
C LEU A 724 20.31 14.59 14.84
N PRO A 725 19.83 15.75 15.33
CA PRO A 725 18.51 16.28 14.95
C PRO A 725 18.31 16.53 13.46
N PRO A 726 19.31 16.99 12.68
CA PRO A 726 19.18 17.07 11.24
C PRO A 726 18.88 15.71 10.57
N LEU A 727 19.39 14.60 11.13
CA LEU A 727 19.22 13.27 10.55
C LEU A 727 17.78 12.75 10.66
N THR A 728 17.08 13.01 11.76
CA THR A 728 15.65 12.62 11.90
C THR A 728 14.71 13.55 11.12
N LYS A 729 15.21 14.69 10.65
CA LYS A 729 14.46 15.67 9.83
C LYS A 729 14.70 15.51 8.33
N LEU A 730 15.47 14.51 7.91
CA LEU A 730 15.69 14.25 6.49
C LEU A 730 14.36 13.94 5.80
N SER A 731 14.17 14.50 4.61
CA SER A 731 12.93 14.34 3.84
C SER A 731 12.63 12.87 3.54
N VAL A 732 13.66 12.04 3.38
CA VAL A 732 13.53 10.60 3.09
C VAL A 732 12.55 9.88 4.01
N TRP A 733 12.51 10.21 5.31
CA TRP A 733 11.59 9.57 6.27
C TRP A 733 10.14 9.93 5.99
N SER A 734 9.86 11.22 5.79
CA SER A 734 8.52 11.70 5.45
C SER A 734 8.03 11.15 4.10
N GLN A 735 8.93 11.01 3.12
CA GLN A 735 8.58 10.48 1.81
C GLN A 735 8.30 8.97 1.85
N ILE A 736 9.10 8.18 2.59
CA ILE A 736 8.83 6.74 2.77
C ILE A 736 7.50 6.54 3.51
N ASN A 737 7.23 7.35 4.54
CA ASN A 737 5.93 7.33 5.22
C ASN A 737 4.79 7.73 4.28
N ALA A 738 4.99 8.69 3.38
CA ALA A 738 3.98 9.10 2.40
C ALA A 738 3.63 7.99 1.39
N VAL A 739 4.63 7.22 0.92
CA VAL A 739 4.40 6.02 0.10
C VAL A 739 3.50 5.04 0.85
N GLU A 740 3.85 4.75 2.10
CA GLU A 740 3.10 3.80 2.92
C GLU A 740 1.67 4.25 3.23
N CYS A 741 1.48 5.52 3.61
CA CYS A 741 0.15 6.08 3.85
C CYS A 741 -0.71 6.00 2.58
N THR A 742 -0.13 6.27 1.41
CA THR A 742 -0.84 6.20 0.12
C THR A 742 -1.21 4.75 -0.21
N SER A 743 -0.31 3.80 0.06
CA SER A 743 -0.52 2.37 -0.15
C SER A 743 -1.62 1.77 0.73
N ASN A 744 -1.81 2.27 1.96
CA ASN A 744 -2.79 1.74 2.91
C ASN A 744 -4.23 2.23 2.64
N GLU A 745 -4.43 3.53 2.37
CA GLU A 745 -5.78 4.08 2.17
C GLU A 745 -6.21 4.11 0.68
N GLY A 746 -5.25 4.17 -0.23
CA GLY A 746 -5.45 4.69 -1.58
C GLY A 746 -6.01 3.73 -2.63
N CYS A 747 -6.33 2.47 -2.30
CA CYS A 747 -6.84 1.49 -3.27
C CYS A 747 -8.35 1.24 -3.21
N SER A 748 -9.07 1.75 -2.20
CA SER A 748 -10.47 1.37 -1.95
C SER A 748 -11.46 1.74 -3.08
N TRP A 749 -11.11 2.72 -3.91
CA TRP A 749 -11.89 3.19 -5.06
C TRP A 749 -12.12 2.07 -6.10
N ILE A 750 -11.13 1.20 -6.31
CA ILE A 750 -11.13 0.17 -7.36
C ILE A 750 -12.27 -0.83 -7.17
N ASN A 751 -12.61 -1.12 -5.92
CA ASN A 751 -13.69 -2.05 -5.56
C ASN A 751 -15.07 -1.41 -5.73
N GLN A 752 -15.18 -0.10 -5.54
CA GLN A 752 -16.43 0.63 -5.69
C GLN A 752 -16.78 0.83 -7.16
N GLU A 753 -15.81 1.25 -7.96
CA GLU A 753 -15.98 1.42 -9.40
C GLU A 753 -16.26 0.11 -10.12
N TYR A 754 -15.79 -1.01 -9.57
CA TYR A 754 -16.12 -2.32 -10.09
C TYR A 754 -17.58 -2.62 -10.02
N ALA A 755 -18.15 -2.45 -8.83
CA ALA A 755 -19.55 -2.74 -8.61
C ALA A 755 -20.38 -1.90 -9.58
N ILE A 756 -19.99 -0.64 -9.81
CA ILE A 756 -20.63 0.25 -10.78
C ILE A 756 -20.51 -0.28 -12.20
N VAL A 757 -19.29 -0.59 -12.66
CA VAL A 757 -19.03 -1.06 -14.02
C VAL A 757 -19.69 -2.42 -14.28
N HIS A 758 -19.59 -3.34 -13.33
CA HIS A 758 -20.24 -4.66 -13.37
C HIS A 758 -21.75 -4.51 -13.41
N ASP A 759 -22.36 -3.67 -12.57
CA ASP A 759 -23.81 -3.48 -12.57
C ASP A 759 -24.30 -2.83 -13.87
N LEU A 760 -23.60 -1.82 -14.38
CA LEU A 760 -23.92 -1.19 -15.67
C LEU A 760 -23.85 -2.20 -16.83
N LEU A 761 -22.81 -3.04 -16.86
CA LEU A 761 -22.61 -4.04 -17.92
C LEU A 761 -23.62 -5.19 -17.81
N CYS A 762 -23.73 -5.76 -16.61
CA CYS A 762 -24.34 -7.07 -16.39
C CYS A 762 -25.80 -7.01 -15.96
N GLN A 763 -26.22 -5.96 -15.26
CA GLN A 763 -27.61 -5.80 -14.84
C GLN A 763 -28.35 -4.90 -15.83
N ASP A 764 -27.79 -3.73 -16.13
CA ASP A 764 -28.48 -2.72 -16.93
C ASP A 764 -28.41 -3.01 -18.42
N LEU A 765 -27.22 -3.02 -19.03
CA LEU A 765 -27.09 -3.16 -20.49
C LEU A 765 -27.57 -4.52 -21.00
N LEU A 766 -27.19 -5.61 -20.33
CA LEU A 766 -27.66 -6.95 -20.68
C LEU A 766 -29.19 -7.06 -20.59
N GLY A 767 -29.77 -6.62 -19.46
CA GLY A 767 -31.22 -6.68 -19.24
C GLY A 767 -32.01 -5.84 -20.25
N LEU A 768 -31.54 -4.63 -20.53
CA LEU A 768 -32.17 -3.74 -21.52
C LEU A 768 -32.09 -4.32 -22.94
N CYS A 769 -30.93 -4.84 -23.37
CA CYS A 769 -30.78 -5.45 -24.69
C CYS A 769 -31.70 -6.67 -24.88
N LEU A 770 -31.80 -7.55 -23.88
CA LEU A 770 -32.65 -8.73 -23.95
C LEU A 770 -34.14 -8.36 -23.99
N ASN A 771 -34.55 -7.33 -23.24
CA ASN A 771 -35.93 -6.85 -23.26
C ASN A 771 -36.31 -6.23 -24.60
N ILE A 772 -35.40 -5.47 -25.24
CA ILE A 772 -35.64 -4.95 -26.60
C ILE A 772 -35.78 -6.13 -27.57
N ALA A 773 -34.91 -7.14 -27.48
CA ALA A 773 -34.99 -8.32 -28.32
C ALA A 773 -36.34 -9.05 -28.18
N LEU A 774 -36.82 -9.21 -26.95
CA LEU A 774 -38.13 -9.80 -26.65
C LEU A 774 -39.27 -8.96 -27.24
N CYS A 775 -39.23 -7.63 -27.09
CA CYS A 775 -40.26 -6.75 -27.65
C CYS A 775 -40.30 -6.81 -29.18
N VAL A 776 -39.16 -6.79 -29.85
CA VAL A 776 -39.08 -6.93 -31.32
C VAL A 776 -39.58 -8.30 -31.76
N PHE A 777 -39.24 -9.36 -31.03
CA PHE A 777 -39.72 -10.72 -31.31
C PHE A 777 -41.24 -10.84 -31.16
N LEU A 778 -41.82 -10.29 -30.10
CA LEU A 778 -43.27 -10.26 -29.88
C LEU A 778 -43.98 -9.45 -30.98
N VAL A 779 -43.41 -8.33 -31.42
CA VAL A 779 -43.94 -7.57 -32.57
C VAL A 779 -43.98 -8.44 -33.82
N ALA A 780 -42.91 -9.19 -34.11
CA ALA A 780 -42.89 -10.12 -35.24
C ALA A 780 -44.01 -11.18 -35.12
N LEU A 781 -44.17 -11.77 -33.93
CA LEU A 781 -45.23 -12.76 -33.67
C LEU A 781 -46.63 -12.18 -33.83
N PHE A 782 -46.89 -10.93 -33.42
CA PHE A 782 -48.20 -10.30 -33.55
C PHE A 782 -48.50 -9.79 -34.97
N LEU A 783 -47.47 -9.49 -35.78
CA LEU A 783 -47.64 -9.09 -37.18
C LEU A 783 -48.21 -10.23 -38.05
N LEU A 784 -47.89 -11.49 -37.74
CA LEU A 784 -48.42 -12.67 -38.46
C LEU A 784 -49.96 -12.80 -38.37
N PRO A 785 -50.60 -12.91 -37.19
CA PRO A 785 -52.05 -12.98 -37.08
C PRO A 785 -52.72 -11.68 -37.53
N LEU A 786 -52.06 -10.52 -37.39
CA LEU A 786 -52.55 -9.25 -37.93
C LEU A 786 -52.62 -9.28 -39.46
N ALA A 787 -51.60 -9.83 -40.13
CA ALA A 787 -51.60 -10.04 -41.58
C ALA A 787 -52.71 -11.02 -42.02
N VAL A 788 -52.91 -12.13 -41.29
CA VAL A 788 -54.01 -13.08 -41.54
C VAL A 788 -55.37 -12.40 -41.39
N CYS A 789 -55.57 -11.62 -40.32
CA CYS A 789 -56.80 -10.84 -40.12
C CYS A 789 -57.00 -9.83 -41.26
N GLY A 790 -55.96 -9.14 -41.70
CA GLY A 790 -56.00 -8.23 -42.85
C GLY A 790 -56.43 -8.92 -44.14
N ILE A 791 -55.91 -10.12 -44.43
CA ILE A 791 -56.30 -10.95 -45.57
C ILE A 791 -57.79 -11.35 -45.49
N LEU A 792 -58.24 -11.80 -44.31
CA LEU A 792 -59.63 -12.21 -44.09
C LEU A 792 -60.59 -11.03 -44.23
N LEU A 793 -60.29 -9.89 -43.60
CA LEU A 793 -61.09 -8.67 -43.65
C LEU A 793 -61.18 -8.12 -45.07
N GLN A 794 -60.07 -8.12 -45.82
CA GLN A 794 -60.03 -7.66 -47.21
C GLN A 794 -60.98 -8.45 -48.12
N LYS A 795 -61.17 -9.75 -47.86
CA LYS A 795 -62.14 -10.58 -48.59
C LYS A 795 -63.56 -10.39 -48.06
N ARG A 796 -63.75 -10.41 -46.74
CA ARG A 796 -65.07 -10.42 -46.11
C ARG A 796 -65.80 -9.10 -46.27
N LEU A 797 -65.11 -7.96 -46.19
CA LEU A 797 -65.67 -6.62 -46.38
C LEU A 797 -66.18 -6.36 -47.81
N ARG A 798 -65.63 -7.05 -48.83
CA ARG A 798 -66.11 -6.97 -50.22
C ARG A 798 -67.33 -7.85 -50.50
N GLY A 799 -67.65 -8.79 -49.62
CA GLY A 799 -68.75 -9.75 -49.76
C GLY A 799 -69.90 -9.54 -48.77
N ILE A 800 -70.00 -8.36 -48.14
CA ILE A 800 -71.11 -8.04 -47.23
C ILE A 800 -72.38 -7.87 -48.07
N ARG A 801 -73.33 -8.80 -47.95
CA ARG A 801 -74.67 -8.62 -48.55
C ARG A 801 -75.38 -7.53 -47.77
N GLY A 802 -75.80 -6.46 -48.45
CA GLY A 802 -76.59 -5.36 -47.88
C GLY A 802 -77.99 -5.73 -47.36
N ALA A 803 -78.30 -7.01 -47.15
CA ALA A 803 -79.62 -7.51 -46.75
C ALA A 803 -79.75 -7.84 -45.26
N THR A 804 -78.75 -7.49 -44.44
CA THR A 804 -78.88 -7.51 -42.96
C THR A 804 -78.58 -6.12 -42.39
N LEU A 805 -79.14 -5.09 -43.02
CA LEU A 805 -79.61 -3.93 -42.27
C LEU A 805 -80.76 -4.44 -41.40
N LEU A 806 -80.42 -4.92 -40.20
CA LEU A 806 -81.37 -4.94 -39.11
C LEU A 806 -81.94 -3.53 -39.04
N ARG A 807 -83.25 -3.44 -39.32
CA ARG A 807 -84.09 -2.38 -38.79
C ARG A 807 -83.71 -2.21 -37.32
N ILE A 808 -83.08 -1.10 -37.00
CA ILE A 808 -83.29 -0.44 -35.72
C ILE A 808 -84.27 0.68 -36.02
#